data_AF-A0A7S2NCY6-F1
#
_entry.id   AF-A0A7S2NCY6-F1
#
_cell.length_a   1.000
_cell.length_b   1.000
_cell.length_c   1.000
_cell.angle_alpha   90.00
_cell.angle_beta   90.00
_cell.angle_gamma   90.00
#
_symmetry.space_group_name_H-M   'P 1'
#
loop_
_entity.id
_entity.type
_entity.pdbx_description
1 polymer ?
#
loop_
_entity_poly.entity_id
_entity_poly.type
_entity_poly.pdbx_seq_one_letter_code
_entity_poly.pdbx_strand_id
1 'polypeptide(L)'
;AAAAATAAFCNAEAEYPEAEWIPLDEAGSLSTAELCSPTLYLRMDRQVWPVGSSGGFKPIAEWPALAAAAVAAGKAAVAKAAAGAAAARASAEAAAVAAAGTAAAPDTDGSPTKKKKLLKIGYGTMDDLRLHFADLATAPELRNTFGVILDDDARRSQILDDVIKLLARQGNVFRAGNLVYLQPNVVNQLLVALVDPKMHATGDAPIGLLSYVQNTVAAGEVDDIESAYEQLRSECVDFFSDRALLSTNVLRFLWHDIDPSCEHIETHARMLCEAGILFPLGSGAQVQKYVMPFWLPEAPPSIFSNLWPPFQPPGDAQVAAICSWRTFVPPGLIERAIAALLQLSIGGQQCSYSAYWARGALLRVASNAGDREALLLLELKQHGDRVSLAVHARGQAPADRGHLRDLVSRLQLDILPPLISDFPGLAGWQDWKVAESTAEGNDTYPPEWLLDPSGQPCAGFFDVTPGTTEFADVAQSLIGRMPAGTTVCRIQRVQNPPLYRCFSFECSEMMARGKHCNVKPLWMGSGETPPEVICTSAFGFDPTYYLKGGSYGVGAYFAVEPLYSHYFRACAVPNRSKTYQLILAHVALGDICDFGPDNAPDIVREPSKPGGGNYDSWGGTEKDLRWIKPYQEARCDEHMANDARRKRKAPQNTANECNDCLLVRALAEELKQNGSRYGEQYIIARYQKAYPQYIVQYEARA
;
A
#
# COMPACT_ATOMS: atom_id res chain seq x y z
N ALA A 1 34.02 11.88 -18.10
CA ALA A 1 34.16 11.39 -16.71
C ALA A 1 34.25 9.87 -16.67
N ALA A 2 33.18 9.13 -17.03
CA ALA A 2 33.22 7.66 -17.10
C ALA A 2 34.32 7.12 -18.04
N ALA A 3 34.43 7.64 -19.26
CA ALA A 3 35.50 7.22 -20.20
C ALA A 3 36.94 7.57 -19.72
N ALA A 4 37.10 8.65 -18.94
CA ALA A 4 38.39 9.01 -18.34
C ALA A 4 38.72 8.12 -17.12
N ALA A 5 37.69 7.70 -16.37
CA ALA A 5 37.82 6.71 -15.30
C ALA A 5 38.13 5.31 -15.89
N THR A 6 37.52 4.94 -17.02
CA THR A 6 37.84 3.69 -17.74
C THR A 6 39.24 3.70 -18.34
N ALA A 7 39.70 4.82 -18.90
CA ALA A 7 41.09 4.94 -19.38
C ALA A 7 42.11 4.91 -18.24
N ALA A 8 41.79 5.52 -17.09
CA ALA A 8 42.61 5.42 -15.88
C ALA A 8 42.61 3.99 -15.31
N PHE A 9 41.48 3.29 -15.38
CA PHE A 9 41.33 1.88 -14.98
C PHE A 9 42.21 0.96 -15.83
N CYS A 10 42.17 1.08 -17.16
CA CYS A 10 42.99 0.27 -18.06
C CYS A 10 44.50 0.55 -17.92
N ASN A 11 44.90 1.79 -17.61
CA ASN A 11 46.32 2.12 -17.37
C ASN A 11 46.82 1.60 -16.01
N ALA A 12 45.98 1.59 -14.97
CA ALA A 12 46.35 1.08 -13.65
C ALA A 12 46.46 -0.45 -13.62
N GLU A 13 45.60 -1.16 -14.37
CA GLU A 13 45.63 -2.63 -14.52
C GLU A 13 46.91 -3.12 -15.23
N ALA A 14 47.45 -2.31 -16.14
CA ALA A 14 48.71 -2.58 -16.82
C ALA A 14 49.95 -2.36 -15.93
N GLU A 15 49.85 -1.50 -14.92
CA GLU A 15 50.95 -1.11 -14.04
C GLU A 15 51.02 -1.97 -12.76
N TYR A 16 49.90 -2.59 -12.34
CA TYR A 16 49.79 -3.45 -11.15
C TYR A 16 48.96 -4.72 -11.40
N PRO A 17 49.51 -5.73 -12.10
CA PRO A 17 48.77 -6.92 -12.55
C PRO A 17 48.36 -7.90 -11.42
N GLU A 18 48.85 -7.71 -10.19
CA GLU A 18 48.52 -8.57 -9.04
C GLU A 18 47.44 -7.97 -8.10
N ALA A 19 46.88 -6.81 -8.43
CA ALA A 19 45.87 -6.14 -7.60
C ALA A 19 44.45 -6.60 -7.93
N GLU A 20 43.67 -6.93 -6.89
CA GLU A 20 42.25 -7.29 -7.01
C GLU A 20 41.37 -6.07 -6.68
N TRP A 21 40.53 -5.65 -7.62
CA TRP A 21 39.60 -4.52 -7.46
C TRP A 21 38.22 -5.04 -7.05
N ILE A 22 37.69 -4.53 -5.94
CA ILE A 22 36.40 -4.97 -5.36
C ILE A 22 35.36 -3.84 -5.35
N PRO A 23 34.09 -4.12 -5.68
CA PRO A 23 33.00 -3.15 -5.61
C PRO A 23 32.65 -2.80 -4.14
N LEU A 24 32.02 -1.62 -3.94
CA LEU A 24 31.82 -0.97 -2.64
C LEU A 24 31.03 -1.83 -1.63
N ASP A 25 30.22 -2.75 -2.12
CA ASP A 25 29.37 -3.69 -1.39
C ASP A 25 30.12 -4.93 -0.87
N GLU A 26 31.28 -5.27 -1.43
CA GLU A 26 32.10 -6.41 -0.99
C GLU A 26 33.17 -6.04 0.06
N ALA A 27 33.41 -4.75 0.31
CA ALA A 27 34.38 -4.23 1.28
C ALA A 27 33.79 -4.22 2.72
N GLY A 28 33.59 -5.40 3.29
CA GLY A 28 33.11 -5.53 4.67
C GLY A 28 33.99 -4.81 5.72
N SER A 29 33.32 -4.20 6.70
CA SER A 29 33.81 -3.68 8.00
C SER A 29 34.61 -2.36 8.05
N LEU A 30 34.22 -1.30 7.34
CA LEU A 30 34.72 0.06 7.61
C LEU A 30 33.63 0.94 8.23
N SER A 31 33.98 1.68 9.30
CA SER A 31 33.04 2.50 10.06
C SER A 31 32.55 3.72 9.26
N THR A 32 31.31 4.13 9.51
CA THR A 32 30.54 5.15 8.77
C THR A 32 31.14 6.56 8.73
N ALA A 33 32.27 6.83 9.38
CA ALA A 33 32.91 8.15 9.41
C ALA A 33 33.88 8.41 8.23
N GLU A 34 34.26 7.41 7.43
CA GLU A 34 35.26 7.56 6.35
C GLU A 34 34.68 7.58 4.92
N LEU A 35 33.35 7.45 4.76
CA LEU A 35 32.67 7.24 3.47
C LEU A 35 32.02 8.50 2.87
N CYS A 36 32.78 9.60 2.74
CA CYS A 36 32.34 10.82 2.06
C CYS A 36 33.22 11.17 0.85
N SER A 37 33.39 10.25 -0.12
CA SER A 37 33.93 10.54 -1.46
C SER A 37 33.77 9.32 -2.39
N PRO A 38 33.44 9.47 -3.69
CA PRO A 38 33.38 8.36 -4.64
C PRO A 38 34.82 7.93 -4.99
N THR A 39 35.37 7.01 -4.20
CA THR A 39 36.77 6.60 -4.32
C THR A 39 36.82 5.10 -4.59
N LEU A 40 37.54 4.68 -5.63
CA LEU A 40 37.88 3.26 -5.84
C LEU A 40 38.78 2.78 -4.69
N TYR A 41 38.66 1.51 -4.31
CA TYR A 41 39.49 0.87 -3.28
C TYR A 41 40.31 -0.26 -3.89
N LEU A 42 41.59 -0.34 -3.52
CA LEU A 42 42.51 -1.39 -3.97
C LEU A 42 42.73 -2.39 -2.84
N ARG A 43 42.62 -3.71 -3.11
CA ARG A 43 42.95 -4.76 -2.13
C ARG A 43 44.27 -5.42 -2.51
N MET A 44 45.25 -5.33 -1.61
CA MET A 44 46.52 -6.07 -1.70
C MET A 44 46.88 -6.60 -0.30
N ASP A 45 47.39 -7.83 -0.23
CA ASP A 45 47.82 -8.48 1.04
C ASP A 45 46.80 -8.41 2.19
N ARG A 46 45.51 -8.62 1.87
CA ARG A 46 44.37 -8.58 2.80
C ARG A 46 44.10 -7.22 3.47
N GLN A 47 44.69 -6.13 2.98
CA GLN A 47 44.39 -4.76 3.40
C GLN A 47 43.69 -3.99 2.27
N VAL A 48 42.79 -3.07 2.61
CA VAL A 48 41.98 -2.27 1.68
C VAL A 48 42.39 -0.80 1.78
N TRP A 49 42.75 -0.18 0.65
CA TRP A 49 43.28 1.20 0.60
C TRP A 49 42.41 2.13 -0.26
N PRO A 50 42.05 3.33 0.21
CA PRO A 50 41.36 4.33 -0.60
C PRO A 50 42.34 5.02 -1.57
N VAL A 51 41.98 5.06 -2.86
CA VAL A 51 42.77 5.74 -3.90
C VAL A 51 42.69 7.26 -3.73
N GLY A 52 43.67 7.86 -3.08
CA GLY A 52 43.76 9.32 -2.89
C GLY A 52 44.04 9.80 -1.46
N SER A 53 44.17 8.89 -0.49
CA SER A 53 44.71 9.24 0.82
C SER A 53 46.21 9.49 0.72
N SER A 54 46.72 10.52 1.42
CA SER A 54 48.08 11.05 1.34
C SER A 54 49.20 10.11 1.84
N GLY A 55 48.92 8.82 1.98
CA GLY A 55 49.90 7.78 2.26
C GLY A 55 50.44 7.16 0.98
N GLY A 56 51.54 7.70 0.45
CA GLY A 56 52.53 6.91 -0.30
C GLY A 56 52.51 6.95 -1.83
N PHE A 57 51.44 7.37 -2.52
CA PHE A 57 51.45 7.48 -3.99
C PHE A 57 51.38 8.94 -4.46
N LYS A 58 52.29 9.33 -5.39
CA LYS A 58 52.34 10.68 -5.95
C LYS A 58 51.02 10.98 -6.70
N PRO A 59 50.28 12.06 -6.37
CA PRO A 59 49.12 12.45 -7.14
C PRO A 59 49.57 13.00 -8.51
N ILE A 60 48.96 12.52 -9.59
CA ILE A 60 49.12 13.15 -10.91
C ILE A 60 48.34 14.48 -10.87
N ALA A 61 49.07 15.60 -10.88
CA ALA A 61 48.54 16.96 -10.65
C ALA A 61 47.50 17.43 -11.69
N GLU A 62 47.27 16.67 -12.77
CA GLU A 62 46.43 17.07 -13.91
C GLU A 62 44.98 16.55 -13.84
N TRP A 63 44.67 15.68 -12.89
CA TRP A 63 43.38 14.97 -12.84
C TRP A 63 42.14 15.88 -12.64
N PRO A 64 42.16 16.89 -11.75
CA PRO A 64 41.04 17.82 -11.60
C PRO A 64 40.77 18.65 -12.87
N ALA A 65 41.82 19.00 -13.61
CA ALA A 65 41.71 19.77 -14.85
C ALA A 65 41.13 18.93 -15.99
N LEU A 66 41.55 17.67 -16.11
CA LEU A 66 41.02 16.70 -17.07
C LEU A 66 39.54 16.36 -16.80
N ALA A 67 39.15 16.22 -15.53
CA ALA A 67 37.76 16.02 -15.14
C ALA A 67 36.89 17.24 -15.50
N ALA A 68 37.37 18.45 -15.23
CA ALA A 68 36.68 19.69 -15.58
C ALA A 68 36.54 19.87 -17.11
N ALA A 69 37.61 19.58 -17.87
CA ALA A 69 37.61 19.63 -19.33
C ALA A 69 36.63 18.60 -19.94
N ALA A 70 36.58 17.39 -19.39
CA ALA A 70 35.66 16.35 -19.85
C ALA A 70 34.18 16.69 -19.56
N VAL A 71 33.88 17.34 -18.42
CA VAL A 71 32.53 17.84 -18.11
C VAL A 71 32.14 18.98 -19.05
N ALA A 72 33.06 19.90 -19.35
CA ALA A 72 32.82 20.98 -20.31
C ALA A 72 32.59 20.45 -21.74
N ALA A 73 33.38 19.47 -22.18
CA ALA A 73 33.22 18.82 -23.48
C ALA A 73 31.89 18.04 -23.58
N GLY A 74 31.50 17.32 -22.52
CA GLY A 74 30.20 16.64 -22.45
C GLY A 74 29.02 17.61 -22.53
N LYS A 75 29.08 18.73 -21.79
CA LYS A 75 28.06 19.79 -21.86
C LYS A 75 27.96 20.40 -23.27
N ALA A 76 29.09 20.65 -23.92
CA ALA A 76 29.12 21.19 -25.28
C ALA A 76 28.57 20.19 -26.33
N ALA A 77 28.90 18.90 -26.20
CA ALA A 77 28.42 17.85 -27.09
C ALA A 77 26.90 17.65 -26.96
N VAL A 78 26.37 17.62 -25.74
CA VAL A 78 24.92 17.52 -25.49
C VAL A 78 24.18 18.75 -26.00
N ALA A 79 24.71 19.96 -25.77
CA ALA A 79 24.12 21.19 -26.30
C ALA A 79 24.11 21.24 -27.84
N LYS A 80 25.17 20.74 -28.49
CA LYS A 80 25.28 20.66 -29.95
C LYS A 80 24.34 19.60 -30.54
N ALA A 81 24.24 18.43 -29.90
CA ALA A 81 23.29 17.38 -30.27
C ALA A 81 21.84 17.86 -30.16
N ALA A 82 21.51 18.56 -29.07
CA ALA A 82 20.18 19.14 -28.85
C ALA A 82 19.80 20.21 -29.88
N ALA A 83 20.75 21.09 -30.22
CA ALA A 83 20.56 22.08 -31.27
C ALA A 83 20.36 21.43 -32.65
N GLY A 84 21.09 20.33 -32.91
CA GLY A 84 20.93 19.52 -34.12
C GLY A 84 19.59 18.80 -34.20
N ALA A 85 19.14 18.18 -33.11
CA ALA A 85 17.83 17.50 -33.03
C ALA A 85 16.67 18.49 -33.20
N ALA A 86 16.75 19.66 -32.56
CA ALA A 86 15.76 20.72 -32.74
C ALA A 86 15.73 21.27 -34.19
N ALA A 87 16.89 21.39 -34.84
CA ALA A 87 16.96 21.81 -36.24
C ALA A 87 16.45 20.74 -37.22
N ALA A 88 16.76 19.47 -36.99
CA ALA A 88 16.27 18.36 -37.80
C ALA A 88 14.75 18.18 -37.68
N ARG A 89 14.20 18.35 -36.47
CA ARG A 89 12.76 18.28 -36.21
C ARG A 89 12.02 19.47 -36.83
N ALA A 90 12.55 20.69 -36.71
CA ALA A 90 12.01 21.86 -37.41
C ALA A 90 12.07 21.70 -38.95
N SER A 91 13.09 21.03 -39.48
CA SER A 91 13.21 20.74 -40.91
C SER A 91 12.24 19.63 -41.37
N ALA A 92 11.96 18.64 -40.52
CA ALA A 92 10.99 17.58 -40.78
C ALA A 92 9.54 18.09 -40.68
N GLU A 93 9.25 18.98 -39.73
CA GLU A 93 7.97 19.68 -39.60
C GLU A 93 7.74 20.67 -40.75
N ALA A 94 8.77 21.42 -41.18
CA ALA A 94 8.68 22.26 -42.37
C ALA A 94 8.41 21.43 -43.64
N ALA A 95 8.98 20.22 -43.73
CA ALA A 95 8.70 19.30 -44.83
C ALA A 95 7.28 18.69 -44.76
N ALA A 96 6.77 18.41 -43.55
CA ALA A 96 5.41 17.92 -43.34
C ALA A 96 4.35 19.00 -43.61
N VAL A 97 4.62 20.26 -43.26
CA VAL A 97 3.77 21.43 -43.57
C VAL A 97 3.81 21.76 -45.07
N ALA A 98 4.98 21.66 -45.72
CA ALA A 98 5.09 21.81 -47.17
C ALA A 98 4.37 20.70 -47.96
N ALA A 99 4.19 19.51 -47.37
CA ALA A 99 3.42 18.41 -47.96
C ALA A 99 1.89 18.57 -47.77
N ALA A 100 1.43 19.46 -46.88
CA ALA A 100 0.04 19.54 -46.43
C ALA A 100 -0.82 20.67 -47.06
N GLY A 101 -0.29 21.57 -47.89
CA GLY A 101 -1.18 22.45 -48.66
C GLY A 101 -0.57 23.72 -49.27
N THR A 102 -0.76 23.84 -50.58
CA THR A 102 -0.89 25.10 -51.32
C THR A 102 -2.07 25.93 -50.81
N ALA A 103 -1.85 27.16 -50.33
CA ALA A 103 -2.56 28.38 -50.76
C ALA A 103 -2.25 29.60 -49.87
N ALA A 104 -2.03 30.72 -50.55
CA ALA A 104 -2.23 32.12 -50.15
C ALA A 104 -1.27 32.81 -49.14
N ALA A 105 -0.50 33.77 -49.67
CA ALA A 105 0.00 34.96 -48.98
C ALA A 105 -1.20 35.90 -48.63
N PRO A 106 -1.08 36.92 -47.73
CA PRO A 106 -0.18 38.06 -47.97
C PRO A 106 0.37 38.83 -46.74
N ASP A 107 1.24 39.78 -47.12
CA ASP A 107 1.53 41.11 -46.59
C ASP A 107 2.32 41.39 -45.30
N THR A 108 3.37 42.17 -45.57
CA THR A 108 4.28 42.87 -44.69
C THR A 108 3.64 44.13 -44.10
N ASP A 109 3.70 44.31 -42.78
CA ASP A 109 4.02 45.63 -42.22
C ASP A 109 4.63 45.53 -40.82
N GLY A 110 5.57 46.43 -40.52
CA GLY A 110 6.47 46.35 -39.39
C GLY A 110 6.06 47.20 -38.18
N SER A 111 6.23 46.64 -36.98
CA SER A 111 6.45 47.39 -35.74
C SER A 111 7.14 46.50 -34.70
N PRO A 112 8.19 46.96 -33.99
CA PRO A 112 9.01 46.12 -33.14
C PRO A 112 8.38 45.99 -31.75
N THR A 113 7.46 45.05 -31.58
CA THR A 113 7.12 44.58 -30.23
C THR A 113 8.33 43.82 -29.68
N LYS A 114 8.77 44.22 -28.48
CA LYS A 114 9.87 43.59 -27.74
C LYS A 114 9.63 42.08 -27.69
N LYS A 115 10.31 41.33 -28.55
CA LYS A 115 10.30 39.86 -28.54
C LYS A 115 10.79 39.41 -27.17
N LYS A 116 9.88 39.03 -26.26
CA LYS A 116 10.21 38.17 -25.13
C LYS A 116 10.95 36.99 -25.76
N LYS A 117 12.21 36.77 -25.36
CA LYS A 117 12.99 35.61 -25.81
C LYS A 117 12.16 34.37 -25.49
N LEU A 118 11.53 33.75 -26.49
CA LEU A 118 10.92 32.43 -26.35
C LEU A 118 12.02 31.51 -25.82
N LEU A 119 11.77 30.89 -24.66
CA LEU A 119 12.61 29.81 -24.18
C LEU A 119 12.50 28.68 -25.22
N LYS A 120 13.57 28.42 -25.98
CA LYS A 120 13.67 27.18 -26.75
C LYS A 120 13.75 26.04 -25.75
N ILE A 121 12.64 25.36 -25.50
CA ILE A 121 12.57 24.19 -24.62
C ILE A 121 13.33 23.06 -25.32
N GLY A 122 14.50 22.72 -24.81
CA GLY A 122 15.32 21.62 -25.34
C GLY A 122 14.93 20.30 -24.67
N TYR A 123 14.27 19.41 -25.40
CA TYR A 123 13.99 18.03 -24.98
C TYR A 123 14.22 17.04 -26.14
N GLY A 124 14.39 15.77 -25.83
CA GLY A 124 14.52 14.68 -26.80
C GLY A 124 14.22 13.32 -26.18
N THR A 125 13.98 12.29 -26.99
CA THR A 125 13.88 10.91 -26.49
C THR A 125 15.27 10.28 -26.31
N MET A 126 15.42 9.21 -25.52
CA MET A 126 16.70 8.49 -25.48
C MET A 126 17.05 7.89 -26.83
N ASP A 127 16.05 7.53 -27.65
CA ASP A 127 16.30 7.01 -28.99
C ASP A 127 16.80 8.10 -29.94
N ASP A 128 16.24 9.31 -29.87
CA ASP A 128 16.77 10.48 -30.58
C ASP A 128 18.20 10.78 -30.14
N LEU A 129 18.46 10.75 -28.83
CA LEU A 129 19.80 10.98 -28.29
C LEU A 129 20.78 9.87 -28.70
N ARG A 130 20.33 8.62 -28.78
CA ARG A 130 21.15 7.48 -29.25
C ARG A 130 21.50 7.64 -30.72
N LEU A 131 20.54 8.01 -31.57
CA LEU A 131 20.77 8.30 -32.99
C LEU A 131 21.79 9.44 -33.16
N HIS A 132 21.59 10.57 -32.48
CA HIS A 132 22.53 11.69 -32.53
C HIS A 132 23.90 11.34 -31.94
N PHE A 133 23.94 10.54 -30.88
CA PHE A 133 25.20 10.11 -30.28
C PHE A 133 25.95 9.13 -31.19
N ALA A 134 25.23 8.28 -31.93
CA ALA A 134 25.80 7.43 -32.96
C ALA A 134 26.39 8.27 -34.10
N ASP A 135 25.68 9.29 -34.57
CA ASP A 135 26.19 10.23 -35.58
C ASP A 135 27.45 10.97 -35.09
N LEU A 136 27.46 11.44 -33.85
CA LEU A 136 28.63 12.06 -33.21
C LEU A 136 29.81 11.09 -33.05
N ALA A 137 29.54 9.81 -32.74
CA ALA A 137 30.57 8.78 -32.65
C ALA A 137 31.24 8.50 -34.00
N THR A 138 30.56 8.76 -35.12
CA THR A 138 31.15 8.68 -36.47
C THR A 138 31.96 9.91 -36.87
N ALA A 139 31.93 10.99 -36.08
CA ALA A 139 32.68 12.21 -36.37
C ALA A 139 34.21 11.96 -36.24
N PRO A 140 35.03 12.40 -37.22
CA PRO A 140 36.47 12.11 -37.26
C PRO A 140 37.24 12.53 -35.99
N GLU A 141 36.82 13.62 -35.36
CA GLU A 141 37.46 14.21 -34.17
C GLU A 141 37.30 13.33 -32.92
N LEU A 142 36.14 12.70 -32.75
CA LEU A 142 35.85 11.82 -31.62
C LEU A 142 36.39 10.40 -31.84
N ARG A 143 36.40 9.94 -33.09
CA ARG A 143 36.95 8.63 -33.48
C ARG A 143 38.44 8.51 -33.19
N ASN A 144 39.20 9.58 -33.37
CA ASN A 144 40.64 9.62 -33.04
C ASN A 144 40.92 9.61 -31.52
N THR A 145 39.96 9.99 -30.69
CA THR A 145 40.12 10.12 -29.24
C THR A 145 39.55 8.92 -28.47
N PHE A 146 38.49 8.29 -28.99
CA PHE A 146 37.72 7.25 -28.29
C PHE A 146 37.45 6.00 -29.14
N GLY A 147 38.13 5.84 -30.28
CA GLY A 147 37.79 4.88 -31.35
C GLY A 147 37.49 3.45 -30.90
N VAL A 148 38.31 2.86 -30.02
CA VAL A 148 38.12 1.47 -29.57
C VAL A 148 36.89 1.30 -28.66
N ILE A 149 36.45 2.36 -27.98
CA ILE A 149 35.33 2.33 -27.02
C ILE A 149 33.99 2.57 -27.73
N LEU A 150 34.01 3.27 -28.87
CA LEU A 150 32.81 3.67 -29.62
C LEU A 150 32.49 2.76 -30.82
N ASP A 151 33.29 1.73 -31.12
CA ASP A 151 32.97 0.81 -32.24
C ASP A 151 31.87 -0.21 -31.87
N ASP A 152 31.65 -0.48 -30.57
CA ASP A 152 30.59 -1.37 -30.08
C ASP A 152 29.29 -0.59 -29.77
N ASP A 153 28.21 -0.90 -30.50
CA ASP A 153 26.87 -0.30 -30.34
C ASP A 153 26.29 -0.49 -28.92
N ALA A 154 26.50 -1.66 -28.31
CA ALA A 154 26.01 -1.95 -26.97
C ALA A 154 26.73 -1.09 -25.93
N ARG A 155 28.06 -0.99 -26.05
CA ARG A 155 28.90 -0.18 -25.16
C ARG A 155 28.64 1.31 -25.33
N ARG A 156 28.42 1.79 -26.55
CA ARG A 156 27.99 3.18 -26.83
C ARG A 156 26.68 3.52 -26.15
N SER A 157 25.69 2.64 -26.28
CA SER A 157 24.37 2.83 -25.67
C SER A 157 24.48 2.87 -24.14
N GLN A 158 25.28 1.99 -23.55
CA GLN A 158 25.54 1.97 -22.12
C GLN A 158 26.22 3.26 -21.63
N ILE A 159 27.23 3.76 -22.35
CA ILE A 159 27.92 5.01 -22.00
C ILE A 159 26.96 6.21 -22.03
N LEU A 160 26.11 6.29 -23.06
CA LEU A 160 25.11 7.35 -23.14
C LEU A 160 24.13 7.26 -21.97
N ASP A 161 23.60 6.08 -21.67
CA ASP A 161 22.71 5.85 -20.53
C ASP A 161 23.36 6.28 -19.21
N ASP A 162 24.63 5.93 -18.98
CA ASP A 162 25.37 6.29 -17.77
C ASP A 162 25.65 7.80 -17.67
N VAL A 163 25.95 8.45 -18.80
CA VAL A 163 26.13 9.91 -18.86
C VAL A 163 24.84 10.64 -18.56
N ILE A 164 23.71 10.23 -19.15
CA ILE A 164 22.42 10.84 -18.87
C ILE A 164 22.01 10.60 -17.41
N LYS A 165 22.20 9.39 -16.88
CA LYS A 165 21.99 9.10 -15.45
C LYS A 165 22.83 10.01 -14.55
N LEU A 166 24.10 10.22 -14.88
CA LEU A 166 24.99 11.10 -14.12
C LEU A 166 24.51 12.57 -14.17
N LEU A 167 24.17 13.07 -15.36
CA LEU A 167 23.67 14.44 -15.53
C LEU A 167 22.34 14.64 -14.80
N ALA A 168 21.46 13.64 -14.81
CA ALA A 168 20.20 13.67 -14.07
C ALA A 168 20.44 13.73 -12.56
N ARG A 169 21.37 12.91 -12.04
CA ARG A 169 21.78 12.94 -10.62
C ARG A 169 22.39 14.28 -10.19
N GLN A 170 23.05 14.98 -11.10
CA GLN A 170 23.60 16.33 -10.86
C GLN A 170 22.55 17.45 -11.03
N GLY A 171 21.30 17.11 -11.39
CA GLY A 171 20.25 18.09 -11.65
C GLY A 171 20.49 18.94 -12.90
N ASN A 172 21.37 18.51 -13.81
CA ASN A 172 21.67 19.23 -15.06
C ASN A 172 20.67 18.91 -16.18
N VAL A 173 20.06 17.73 -16.13
CA VAL A 173 18.97 17.31 -17.02
C VAL A 173 17.87 16.67 -16.17
N PHE A 174 16.64 16.70 -16.66
CA PHE A 174 15.55 15.94 -16.09
C PHE A 174 15.26 14.74 -16.99
N ARG A 175 15.20 13.54 -16.42
CA ARG A 175 14.89 12.30 -17.15
C ARG A 175 13.67 11.65 -16.53
N ALA A 176 12.70 11.31 -17.37
CA ALA A 176 11.55 10.51 -17.00
C ALA A 176 11.26 9.53 -18.15
N GLY A 177 11.32 8.23 -17.86
CA GLY A 177 11.14 7.19 -18.88
C GLY A 177 12.12 7.34 -20.06
N ASN A 178 11.56 7.49 -21.26
CA ASN A 178 12.33 7.67 -22.50
C ASN A 178 12.58 9.16 -22.80
N LEU A 179 12.03 10.09 -22.02
CA LEU A 179 12.16 11.53 -22.27
C LEU A 179 13.28 12.16 -21.44
N VAL A 180 14.06 13.03 -22.08
CA VAL A 180 15.15 13.81 -21.46
C VAL A 180 14.95 15.29 -21.75
N TYR A 181 14.76 16.07 -20.70
CA TYR A 181 14.72 17.53 -20.73
C TYR A 181 16.08 18.09 -20.35
N LEU A 182 16.64 18.89 -21.25
CA LEU A 182 17.97 19.47 -21.10
C LEU A 182 17.94 20.76 -20.26
N GLN A 183 16.74 21.28 -20.01
CA GLN A 183 16.48 22.46 -19.19
C GLN A 183 15.58 22.08 -18.00
N PRO A 184 16.15 21.56 -16.91
CA PRO A 184 15.38 21.10 -15.75
C PRO A 184 14.53 22.21 -15.10
N ASN A 185 14.92 23.48 -15.25
CA ASN A 185 14.14 24.61 -14.74
C ASN A 185 12.74 24.72 -15.38
N VAL A 186 12.57 24.31 -16.65
CA VAL A 186 11.26 24.31 -17.30
C VAL A 186 10.33 23.33 -16.61
N VAL A 187 10.84 22.14 -16.25
CA VAL A 187 10.08 21.12 -15.52
C VAL A 187 9.62 21.66 -14.16
N ASN A 188 10.48 22.36 -13.43
CA ASN A 188 10.09 23.00 -12.17
C ASN A 188 8.97 24.03 -12.36
N GLN A 189 9.00 24.84 -13.41
CA GLN A 189 7.95 25.82 -13.70
C GLN A 189 6.61 25.14 -14.03
N LEU A 190 6.65 24.06 -14.84
CA LEU A 190 5.46 23.27 -15.16
C LEU A 190 4.82 22.68 -13.89
N LEU A 191 5.65 22.18 -12.96
CA LEU A 191 5.20 21.62 -11.69
C LEU A 191 4.63 22.67 -10.74
N VAL A 192 5.29 23.81 -10.59
CA VAL A 192 4.82 24.90 -9.73
C VAL A 192 3.40 25.34 -10.12
N ALA A 193 3.12 25.42 -11.42
CA ALA A 193 1.77 25.77 -11.90
C ALA A 193 0.69 24.74 -11.51
N LEU A 194 1.05 23.46 -11.36
CA LEU A 194 0.12 22.39 -10.98
C LEU A 194 -0.15 22.31 -9.47
N VAL A 195 0.74 22.88 -8.64
CA VAL A 195 0.67 22.80 -7.18
C VAL A 195 0.46 24.15 -6.48
N ASP A 196 0.20 25.23 -7.24
CA ASP A 196 0.07 26.58 -6.65
C ASP A 196 -1.16 26.66 -5.72
N PRO A 197 -0.95 26.83 -4.39
CA PRO A 197 -2.05 26.90 -3.43
C PRO A 197 -2.99 28.09 -3.67
N LYS A 198 -2.52 29.13 -4.37
CA LYS A 198 -3.35 30.32 -4.68
C LYS A 198 -4.49 30.00 -5.62
N MET A 199 -4.39 28.89 -6.36
CA MET A 199 -5.45 28.43 -7.25
C MET A 199 -6.58 27.72 -6.50
N HIS A 200 -6.36 27.33 -5.23
CA HIS A 200 -7.32 26.63 -4.36
C HIS A 200 -8.07 27.59 -3.41
N ALA A 201 -7.54 28.79 -3.15
CA ALA A 201 -7.99 29.65 -2.06
C ALA A 201 -9.36 30.33 -2.29
N THR A 202 -9.91 30.26 -3.49
CA THR A 202 -11.15 30.95 -3.84
C THR A 202 -12.16 29.97 -4.41
N GLY A 203 -13.37 29.92 -3.85
CA GLY A 203 -14.54 29.36 -4.55
C GLY A 203 -14.93 30.16 -5.82
N ASP A 204 -14.15 31.18 -6.16
CA ASP A 204 -14.21 31.99 -7.38
C ASP A 204 -13.15 31.53 -8.39
N ALA A 205 -13.36 31.88 -9.66
CA ALA A 205 -12.52 31.48 -10.79
C ALA A 205 -11.01 31.79 -10.56
N PRO A 206 -10.11 30.94 -11.09
CA PRO A 206 -8.67 31.15 -10.99
C PRO A 206 -8.23 32.56 -11.38
N ILE A 207 -7.27 33.10 -10.63
CA ILE A 207 -6.70 34.43 -10.90
C ILE A 207 -6.13 34.46 -12.32
N GLY A 208 -6.57 35.44 -13.11
CA GLY A 208 -6.10 35.64 -14.50
C GLY A 208 -6.86 34.85 -15.56
N LEU A 209 -7.84 34.01 -15.19
CA LEU A 209 -8.65 33.22 -16.14
C LEU A 209 -9.35 34.11 -17.19
N LEU A 210 -10.02 35.18 -16.74
CA LEU A 210 -10.74 36.08 -17.64
C LEU A 210 -9.79 36.77 -18.63
N SER A 211 -8.64 37.23 -18.15
CA SER A 211 -7.62 37.87 -18.98
C SER A 211 -7.03 36.90 -20.01
N TYR A 212 -6.82 35.64 -19.64
CA TYR A 212 -6.39 34.59 -20.56
C TYR A 212 -7.42 34.36 -21.67
N VAL A 213 -8.70 34.18 -21.31
CA VAL A 213 -9.78 33.95 -22.29
C VAL A 213 -9.97 35.15 -23.23
N GLN A 214 -9.87 36.37 -22.70
CA GLN A 214 -9.91 37.58 -23.52
C GLN A 214 -8.77 37.62 -24.56
N ASN A 215 -7.57 37.17 -24.19
CA ASN A 215 -6.43 37.11 -25.09
C ASN A 215 -6.57 36.01 -26.15
N THR A 216 -7.13 34.85 -25.81
CA THR A 216 -7.36 33.76 -26.78
C THR A 216 -8.44 34.11 -27.80
N VAL A 217 -9.50 34.81 -27.37
CA VAL A 217 -10.53 35.33 -28.30
C VAL A 217 -9.94 36.43 -29.20
N ALA A 218 -9.10 37.31 -28.66
CA ALA A 218 -8.41 38.33 -29.45
C ALA A 218 -7.42 37.73 -30.48
N ALA A 219 -6.89 36.52 -30.21
CA ALA A 219 -6.07 35.76 -31.14
C ALA A 219 -6.87 34.97 -32.19
N GLY A 220 -8.21 34.98 -32.12
CA GLY A 220 -9.10 34.26 -33.04
C GLY A 220 -9.19 32.76 -32.77
N GLU A 221 -8.78 32.29 -31.59
CA GLU A 221 -8.80 30.86 -31.25
C GLU A 221 -10.18 30.39 -30.75
N VAL A 222 -11.03 31.31 -30.28
CA VAL A 222 -12.37 31.02 -29.77
C VAL A 222 -13.34 32.16 -30.17
N ASP A 223 -14.57 31.81 -30.54
CA ASP A 223 -15.56 32.76 -31.07
C ASP A 223 -16.35 33.53 -29.98
N ASP A 224 -16.48 32.98 -28.78
CA ASP A 224 -17.29 33.56 -27.69
C ASP A 224 -16.56 33.54 -26.34
N ILE A 225 -16.42 34.72 -25.72
CA ILE A 225 -15.73 34.92 -24.44
C ILE A 225 -16.51 34.25 -23.29
N GLU A 226 -17.84 34.36 -23.28
CA GLU A 226 -18.66 33.93 -22.15
C GLU A 226 -18.69 32.40 -22.04
N SER A 227 -18.96 31.71 -23.16
CA SER A 227 -18.91 30.26 -23.25
C SER A 227 -17.52 29.70 -22.94
N ALA A 228 -16.46 30.30 -23.51
CA ALA A 228 -15.08 29.87 -23.27
C ALA A 228 -14.66 30.02 -21.80
N TYR A 229 -15.07 31.12 -21.17
CA TYR A 229 -14.80 31.38 -19.78
C TYR A 229 -15.52 30.39 -18.86
N GLU A 230 -16.82 30.15 -19.06
CA GLU A 230 -17.56 29.19 -18.22
C GLU A 230 -17.11 27.75 -18.44
N GLN A 231 -16.74 27.37 -19.67
CA GLN A 231 -16.16 26.07 -19.94
C GLN A 231 -14.83 25.89 -19.18
N LEU A 232 -13.87 26.81 -19.35
CA LEU A 232 -12.56 26.68 -18.71
C LEU A 232 -12.65 26.81 -17.19
N ARG A 233 -13.55 27.65 -16.68
CA ARG A 233 -13.87 27.76 -15.25
C ARG A 233 -14.36 26.44 -14.69
N SER A 234 -15.33 25.80 -15.36
CA SER A 234 -15.86 24.49 -14.97
C SER A 234 -14.76 23.42 -14.95
N GLU A 235 -13.90 23.39 -15.97
CA GLU A 235 -12.77 22.47 -16.04
C GLU A 235 -11.72 22.73 -14.93
N CYS A 236 -11.48 23.99 -14.55
CA CYS A 236 -10.66 24.33 -13.39
C CYS A 236 -11.28 23.91 -12.06
N VAL A 237 -12.61 24.04 -11.90
CA VAL A 237 -13.31 23.54 -10.70
C VAL A 237 -13.17 22.02 -10.58
N ASP A 238 -13.30 21.29 -11.68
CA ASP A 238 -13.07 19.85 -11.73
C ASP A 238 -11.62 19.49 -11.34
N PHE A 239 -10.62 20.29 -11.75
CA PHE A 239 -9.21 20.11 -11.38
C PHE A 239 -8.93 20.32 -9.88
N PHE A 240 -9.55 21.34 -9.27
CA PHE A 240 -9.35 21.64 -7.85
C PHE A 240 -10.34 20.90 -6.91
N SER A 241 -11.21 20.06 -7.46
CA SER A 241 -12.10 19.19 -6.71
C SER A 241 -11.42 17.87 -6.32
N ASP A 242 -12.10 17.04 -5.52
CA ASP A 242 -11.69 15.67 -5.18
C ASP A 242 -11.49 14.74 -6.40
N ARG A 243 -11.86 15.18 -7.61
CA ARG A 243 -11.64 14.45 -8.86
C ARG A 243 -10.25 14.71 -9.47
N ALA A 244 -9.62 15.83 -9.13
CA ALA A 244 -8.30 16.23 -9.61
C ALA A 244 -8.13 16.18 -11.15
N LEU A 245 -9.20 16.44 -11.90
CA LEU A 245 -9.27 16.24 -13.35
C LEU A 245 -8.66 17.41 -14.12
N LEU A 246 -7.67 17.11 -14.95
CA LEU A 246 -6.89 18.09 -15.70
C LEU A 246 -7.15 17.91 -17.21
N SER A 247 -7.76 18.90 -17.85
CA SER A 247 -7.95 18.90 -19.30
C SER A 247 -6.75 19.53 -20.02
N THR A 248 -6.63 19.31 -21.33
CA THR A 248 -5.67 20.05 -22.15
C THR A 248 -5.90 21.57 -22.08
N ASN A 249 -7.15 22.04 -21.97
CA ASN A 249 -7.41 23.49 -21.89
C ASN A 249 -6.91 24.08 -20.57
N VAL A 250 -7.11 23.37 -19.46
CA VAL A 250 -6.56 23.77 -18.15
C VAL A 250 -5.03 23.78 -18.21
N LEU A 251 -4.41 22.78 -18.84
CA LEU A 251 -2.96 22.79 -19.06
C LEU A 251 -2.48 23.98 -19.91
N ARG A 252 -3.20 24.34 -20.98
CA ARG A 252 -2.87 25.53 -21.80
C ARG A 252 -2.92 26.78 -20.96
N PHE A 253 -3.97 26.92 -20.15
CA PHE A 253 -4.10 28.03 -19.22
C PHE A 253 -2.99 28.05 -18.15
N LEU A 254 -2.65 26.91 -17.53
CA LEU A 254 -1.62 26.87 -16.49
C LEU A 254 -0.21 27.12 -17.04
N TRP A 255 0.05 26.73 -18.29
CA TRP A 255 1.38 26.78 -18.89
C TRP A 255 1.54 27.87 -19.95
N HIS A 256 0.56 28.75 -20.15
CA HIS A 256 0.60 29.80 -21.19
C HIS A 256 1.80 30.74 -21.10
N ASP A 257 2.33 30.98 -19.90
CA ASP A 257 3.54 31.79 -19.69
C ASP A 257 4.85 31.02 -19.97
N ILE A 258 4.80 29.69 -19.97
CA ILE A 258 5.95 28.78 -20.12
C ILE A 258 6.07 28.31 -21.57
N ASP A 259 4.95 27.90 -22.17
CA ASP A 259 4.80 27.45 -23.55
C ASP A 259 3.67 28.23 -24.25
N PRO A 260 3.92 29.49 -24.66
CA PRO A 260 2.87 30.35 -25.21
C PRO A 260 2.29 29.86 -26.54
N SER A 261 3.02 29.03 -27.30
CA SER A 261 2.52 28.44 -28.55
C SER A 261 1.68 27.18 -28.30
N CYS A 262 1.68 26.65 -27.07
CA CYS A 262 1.03 25.38 -26.69
C CYS A 262 1.49 24.17 -27.53
N GLU A 263 2.59 24.29 -28.29
CA GLU A 263 3.06 23.27 -29.23
C GLU A 263 3.61 22.03 -28.53
N HIS A 264 4.01 22.14 -27.26
CA HIS A 264 4.68 21.07 -26.53
C HIS A 264 3.86 20.53 -25.36
N ILE A 265 2.63 21.00 -25.19
CA ILE A 265 1.75 20.65 -24.07
C ILE A 265 1.57 19.13 -23.87
N GLU A 266 1.36 18.37 -24.95
CA GLU A 266 1.20 16.93 -24.89
C GLU A 266 2.51 16.23 -24.50
N THR A 267 3.64 16.77 -24.94
CA THR A 267 4.96 16.24 -24.60
C THR A 267 5.31 16.52 -23.14
N HIS A 268 4.95 17.70 -22.63
CA HIS A 268 5.06 18.05 -21.21
C HIS A 268 4.19 17.12 -20.36
N ALA A 269 2.92 16.96 -20.71
CA ALA A 269 1.99 16.10 -19.98
C ALA A 269 2.44 14.64 -19.99
N ARG A 270 2.89 14.12 -21.14
CA ARG A 270 3.45 12.76 -21.25
C ARG A 270 4.68 12.57 -20.36
N MET A 271 5.60 13.53 -20.34
CA MET A 271 6.77 13.49 -19.46
C MET A 271 6.36 13.43 -17.98
N LEU A 272 5.38 14.22 -17.57
CA LEU A 272 4.86 14.19 -16.20
C LEU A 272 4.17 12.85 -15.88
N CYS A 273 3.50 12.22 -16.85
CA CYS A 273 2.99 10.85 -16.70
C CYS A 273 4.12 9.83 -16.54
N GLU A 274 5.17 9.89 -17.36
CA GLU A 274 6.34 8.99 -17.26
C GLU A 274 7.12 9.18 -15.96
N ALA A 275 7.07 10.39 -15.39
CA ALA A 275 7.65 10.73 -14.09
C ALA A 275 6.78 10.28 -12.89
N GLY A 276 5.54 9.83 -13.11
CA GLY A 276 4.61 9.47 -12.04
C GLY A 276 3.96 10.65 -11.34
N ILE A 277 3.85 11.79 -12.04
CA ILE A 277 3.28 13.03 -11.51
C ILE A 277 1.82 13.21 -11.98
N LEU A 278 1.48 12.73 -13.19
CA LEU A 278 0.13 12.75 -13.73
C LEU A 278 -0.35 11.35 -14.10
N PHE A 279 -1.67 11.12 -14.05
CA PHE A 279 -2.33 9.95 -14.63
C PHE A 279 -2.95 10.29 -15.98
N PRO A 280 -2.74 9.51 -17.05
CA PRO A 280 -3.52 9.66 -18.28
C PRO A 280 -4.87 8.92 -18.17
N LEU A 281 -6.01 9.54 -18.50
CA LEU A 281 -7.35 8.91 -18.39
C LEU A 281 -7.90 8.25 -19.69
N GLY A 282 -7.05 7.97 -20.68
CA GLY A 282 -7.38 7.20 -21.89
C GLY A 282 -6.98 7.88 -23.21
N SER A 283 -6.92 7.11 -24.30
CA SER A 283 -6.58 7.56 -25.67
C SER A 283 -7.77 7.40 -26.64
N GLY A 284 -8.88 8.08 -26.36
CA GLY A 284 -10.00 8.20 -27.32
C GLY A 284 -9.82 9.42 -28.24
N ALA A 285 -10.62 9.51 -29.32
CA ALA A 285 -10.63 10.63 -30.28
C ALA A 285 -11.12 12.00 -29.71
N GLN A 286 -11.15 12.16 -28.38
CA GLN A 286 -11.53 13.38 -27.66
C GLN A 286 -10.40 13.83 -26.75
N VAL A 287 -10.42 15.13 -26.39
CA VAL A 287 -9.49 15.85 -25.50
C VAL A 287 -8.89 14.94 -24.43
N GLN A 288 -7.56 14.78 -24.47
CA GLN A 288 -6.85 13.96 -23.50
C GLN A 288 -6.99 14.56 -22.10
N LYS A 289 -7.49 13.77 -21.17
CA LYS A 289 -7.63 14.15 -19.76
C LYS A 289 -6.55 13.48 -18.93
N TYR A 290 -6.12 14.20 -17.91
CA TYR A 290 -5.16 13.75 -16.93
C TYR A 290 -5.73 13.85 -15.52
N VAL A 291 -5.12 13.20 -14.55
CA VAL A 291 -5.40 13.39 -13.12
C VAL A 291 -4.11 13.77 -12.43
N MET A 292 -4.20 14.70 -11.48
CA MET A 292 -3.08 15.04 -10.60
C MET A 292 -3.24 14.30 -9.26
N PRO A 293 -2.49 13.21 -9.01
CA PRO A 293 -2.71 12.32 -7.88
C PRO A 293 -2.56 13.01 -6.52
N PHE A 294 -1.72 14.05 -6.48
CA PHE A 294 -1.48 14.87 -5.29
C PHE A 294 -2.75 15.55 -4.74
N TRP A 295 -3.74 15.82 -5.60
CA TRP A 295 -4.98 16.46 -5.22
C TRP A 295 -6.09 15.45 -4.87
N LEU A 296 -5.85 14.16 -5.02
CA LEU A 296 -6.84 13.14 -4.71
C LEU A 296 -6.99 12.93 -3.19
N PRO A 297 -8.18 12.53 -2.71
CA PRO A 297 -8.35 12.09 -1.34
C PRO A 297 -7.53 10.82 -1.04
N GLU A 298 -7.10 10.65 0.21
CA GLU A 298 -6.44 9.41 0.66
C GLU A 298 -7.38 8.21 0.67
N ALA A 299 -8.68 8.44 0.91
CA ALA A 299 -9.69 7.41 0.94
C ALA A 299 -10.21 7.10 -0.47
N PRO A 300 -10.54 5.82 -0.78
CA PRO A 300 -11.14 5.47 -2.06
C PRO A 300 -12.52 6.13 -2.22
N PRO A 301 -12.95 6.45 -3.46
CA PRO A 301 -14.24 7.07 -3.71
C PRO A 301 -15.39 6.13 -3.32
N SER A 302 -16.56 6.68 -2.98
CA SER A 302 -17.72 5.90 -2.48
C SER A 302 -18.17 4.77 -3.41
N ILE A 303 -17.98 4.91 -4.73
CA ILE A 303 -18.28 3.89 -5.73
C ILE A 303 -17.38 2.65 -5.62
N PHE A 304 -16.20 2.78 -5.01
CA PHE A 304 -15.21 1.71 -4.90
C PHE A 304 -15.79 0.46 -4.23
N SER A 305 -16.53 0.60 -3.13
CA SER A 305 -17.12 -0.54 -2.41
C SER A 305 -18.10 -1.36 -3.26
N ASN A 306 -18.73 -0.75 -4.28
CA ASN A 306 -19.63 -1.44 -5.19
C ASN A 306 -18.85 -2.19 -6.29
N LEU A 307 -17.75 -1.61 -6.77
CA LEU A 307 -16.91 -2.18 -7.83
C LEU A 307 -15.93 -3.22 -7.32
N TRP A 308 -15.46 -3.05 -6.08
CA TRP A 308 -14.53 -3.91 -5.39
C TRP A 308 -15.07 -4.22 -3.98
N PRO A 309 -16.08 -5.09 -3.87
CA PRO A 309 -16.61 -5.46 -2.58
C PRO A 309 -15.49 -6.07 -1.71
N PRO A 310 -15.53 -5.86 -0.38
CA PRO A 310 -14.52 -6.40 0.54
C PRO A 310 -14.43 -7.94 0.46
N PHE A 311 -15.48 -8.60 -0.05
CA PHE A 311 -15.53 -10.03 -0.30
C PHE A 311 -15.54 -10.31 -1.80
N GLN A 312 -14.81 -11.35 -2.20
CA GLN A 312 -14.80 -11.85 -3.57
C GLN A 312 -16.19 -12.42 -3.93
N PRO A 313 -16.81 -11.98 -5.03
CA PRO A 313 -18.08 -12.54 -5.49
C PRO A 313 -17.99 -14.07 -5.75
N PRO A 314 -19.06 -14.83 -5.49
CA PRO A 314 -19.09 -16.27 -5.79
C PRO A 314 -18.82 -16.54 -7.26
N GLY A 315 -17.90 -17.45 -7.56
CA GLY A 315 -17.53 -17.77 -8.94
C GLY A 315 -16.41 -16.90 -9.53
N ASP A 316 -15.94 -15.86 -8.85
CA ASP A 316 -14.74 -15.13 -9.29
C ASP A 316 -13.46 -15.89 -8.90
N ALA A 317 -12.37 -15.68 -9.64
CA ALA A 317 -11.02 -16.04 -9.25
C ALA A 317 -10.28 -14.77 -8.78
N GLN A 318 -9.36 -14.92 -7.81
CA GLN A 318 -8.53 -13.82 -7.33
C GLN A 318 -7.05 -14.24 -7.27
N VAL A 319 -6.18 -13.37 -7.76
CA VAL A 319 -4.73 -13.49 -7.60
C VAL A 319 -4.24 -12.22 -6.92
N ALA A 320 -3.39 -12.36 -5.89
CA ALA A 320 -2.81 -11.22 -5.21
C ALA A 320 -1.29 -11.35 -5.09
N ALA A 321 -0.60 -10.24 -5.26
CA ALA A 321 0.81 -10.11 -4.96
C ALA A 321 1.03 -8.90 -4.05
N ILE A 322 1.88 -9.06 -3.05
CA ILE A 322 2.26 -7.98 -2.14
C ILE A 322 3.77 -7.82 -2.21
N CYS A 323 4.20 -6.60 -2.48
CA CYS A 323 5.59 -6.17 -2.34
C CYS A 323 5.68 -5.24 -1.13
N SER A 324 6.59 -5.53 -0.21
CA SER A 324 6.76 -4.75 1.02
C SER A 324 8.11 -4.06 1.06
N TRP A 325 8.13 -2.82 1.55
CA TRP A 325 9.31 -2.03 1.85
C TRP A 325 9.33 -1.68 3.34
N ARG A 326 10.54 -1.46 3.87
CA ARG A 326 10.73 -1.22 5.31
C ARG A 326 10.17 0.10 5.79
N THR A 327 10.40 1.20 5.08
CA THR A 327 10.01 2.55 5.54
C THR A 327 9.68 3.54 4.42
N PHE A 328 10.00 3.21 3.16
CA PHE A 328 9.91 4.18 2.07
C PHE A 328 9.47 3.49 0.78
N VAL A 329 8.51 4.11 0.10
CA VAL A 329 8.14 3.80 -1.28
C VAL A 329 8.54 4.99 -2.14
N PRO A 330 9.19 4.77 -3.30
CA PRO A 330 9.51 5.86 -4.20
C PRO A 330 8.25 6.67 -4.55
N PRO A 331 8.32 8.01 -4.44
CA PRO A 331 7.29 8.88 -4.98
C PRO A 331 7.05 8.56 -6.46
N GLY A 332 5.80 8.49 -6.87
CA GLY A 332 5.45 8.20 -8.26
C GLY A 332 5.50 6.71 -8.62
N LEU A 333 5.86 5.78 -7.72
CA LEU A 333 5.97 4.36 -8.09
C LEU A 333 4.62 3.76 -8.51
N ILE A 334 3.56 3.98 -7.71
CA ILE A 334 2.21 3.53 -8.06
C ILE A 334 1.81 4.16 -9.38
N GLU A 335 2.10 5.44 -9.52
CA GLU A 335 1.66 6.26 -10.61
C GLU A 335 2.28 5.81 -11.93
N ARG A 336 3.58 5.53 -11.91
CA ARG A 336 4.32 4.96 -13.03
C ARG A 336 3.88 3.53 -13.33
N ALA A 337 3.56 2.73 -12.32
CA ALA A 337 3.05 1.38 -12.52
C ALA A 337 1.67 1.39 -13.20
N ILE A 338 0.76 2.26 -12.76
CA ILE A 338 -0.55 2.47 -13.39
C ILE A 338 -0.41 3.00 -14.81
N ALA A 339 0.44 4.02 -15.02
CA ALA A 339 0.68 4.58 -16.35
C ALA A 339 1.25 3.53 -17.31
N ALA A 340 2.21 2.72 -16.85
CA ALA A 340 2.73 1.60 -17.62
C ALA A 340 1.62 0.60 -17.97
N LEU A 341 0.75 0.22 -17.02
CA LEU A 341 -0.39 -0.67 -17.27
C LEU A 341 -1.38 -0.14 -18.30
N LEU A 342 -1.58 1.17 -18.37
CA LEU A 342 -2.50 1.79 -19.34
C LEU A 342 -1.89 1.93 -20.72
N GLN A 343 -0.56 2.10 -20.80
CA GLN A 343 0.19 2.14 -22.06
C GLN A 343 0.50 0.76 -22.61
N LEU A 344 0.35 -0.27 -21.77
CA LEU A 344 0.58 -1.65 -22.11
C LEU A 344 -0.51 -2.15 -23.07
N SER A 345 -0.16 -2.24 -24.35
CA SER A 345 -0.87 -3.04 -25.35
C SER A 345 -0.60 -4.54 -25.12
N ILE A 346 -0.84 -5.07 -23.91
CA ILE A 346 -0.58 -6.48 -23.59
C ILE A 346 -1.46 -7.34 -24.49
N GLY A 347 -0.88 -7.95 -25.52
CA GLY A 347 -1.61 -8.79 -26.46
C GLY A 347 -2.77 -8.09 -27.20
N GLY A 348 -2.84 -6.75 -27.18
CA GLY A 348 -3.95 -5.90 -27.69
C GLY A 348 -5.12 -5.65 -26.72
N GLN A 349 -4.96 -5.96 -25.43
CA GLN A 349 -5.98 -5.80 -24.39
C GLN A 349 -6.14 -4.33 -23.99
N GLN A 350 -7.36 -3.90 -23.70
CA GLN A 350 -7.67 -2.50 -23.37
C GLN A 350 -7.81 -2.33 -21.85
N CYS A 351 -6.96 -1.49 -21.26
CA CYS A 351 -7.04 -1.09 -19.86
C CYS A 351 -7.77 0.26 -19.72
N SER A 352 -8.67 0.37 -18.74
CA SER A 352 -9.36 1.63 -18.41
C SER A 352 -9.54 1.79 -16.91
N TYR A 353 -9.76 3.02 -16.43
CA TYR A 353 -10.03 3.27 -15.02
C TYR A 353 -11.46 2.92 -14.64
N SER A 354 -11.62 2.27 -13.50
CA SER A 354 -12.92 2.15 -12.82
C SER A 354 -12.99 3.07 -11.59
N ALA A 355 -11.89 3.25 -10.85
CA ALA A 355 -11.76 4.21 -9.75
C ALA A 355 -10.28 4.55 -9.47
N TYR A 356 -9.99 5.68 -8.82
CA TYR A 356 -8.65 6.08 -8.38
C TYR A 356 -8.71 7.01 -7.16
N TRP A 357 -7.65 7.02 -6.36
CA TRP A 357 -7.44 7.87 -5.17
C TRP A 357 -5.93 8.04 -4.93
N ALA A 358 -5.51 8.85 -3.94
CA ALA A 358 -4.10 9.21 -3.77
C ALA A 358 -3.16 8.02 -3.53
N ARG A 359 -3.70 6.89 -3.03
CA ARG A 359 -2.91 5.70 -2.66
C ARG A 359 -3.27 4.47 -3.48
N GLY A 360 -4.05 4.58 -4.53
CA GLY A 360 -4.41 3.42 -5.32
C GLY A 360 -5.34 3.68 -6.49
N ALA A 361 -5.51 2.66 -7.32
CA ALA A 361 -6.44 2.66 -8.43
C ALA A 361 -7.03 1.28 -8.66
N LEU A 362 -8.27 1.30 -9.14
CA LEU A 362 -8.98 0.14 -9.65
C LEU A 362 -9.10 0.27 -11.16
N LEU A 363 -8.47 -0.65 -11.88
CA LEU A 363 -8.43 -0.73 -13.33
C LEU A 363 -9.34 -1.86 -13.82
N ARG A 364 -9.94 -1.67 -14.99
CA ARG A 364 -10.61 -2.71 -15.77
C ARG A 364 -9.70 -3.09 -16.92
N VAL A 365 -9.45 -4.38 -17.07
CA VAL A 365 -8.62 -4.97 -18.12
C VAL A 365 -9.51 -5.88 -18.95
N ALA A 366 -9.79 -5.48 -20.19
CA ALA A 366 -10.62 -6.24 -21.11
C ALA A 366 -9.76 -6.94 -22.16
N SER A 367 -10.05 -8.22 -22.43
CA SER A 367 -9.39 -8.95 -23.52
C SER A 367 -9.84 -8.44 -24.89
N ASN A 368 -9.01 -8.57 -25.94
CA ASN A 368 -9.33 -8.08 -27.30
C ASN A 368 -10.57 -8.73 -27.90
N ALA A 369 -10.91 -9.94 -27.45
CA ALA A 369 -12.09 -10.66 -27.89
C ALA A 369 -13.38 -10.12 -27.24
N GLY A 370 -13.28 -9.23 -26.23
CA GLY A 370 -14.41 -8.72 -25.46
C GLY A 370 -15.02 -9.73 -24.49
N ASP A 371 -14.67 -11.01 -24.63
CA ASP A 371 -15.30 -12.12 -23.89
C ASP A 371 -14.80 -12.30 -22.44
N ARG A 372 -13.77 -11.55 -22.02
CA ARG A 372 -13.13 -11.68 -20.70
C ARG A 372 -12.77 -10.31 -20.14
N GLU A 373 -13.23 -10.03 -18.93
CA GLU A 373 -12.90 -8.82 -18.18
C GLU A 373 -12.33 -9.17 -16.81
N ALA A 374 -11.22 -8.53 -16.46
CA ALA A 374 -10.63 -8.57 -15.13
C ALA A 374 -10.61 -7.18 -14.50
N LEU A 375 -10.74 -7.14 -13.18
CA LEU A 375 -10.52 -5.97 -12.36
C LEU A 375 -9.15 -6.09 -11.69
N LEU A 376 -8.34 -5.04 -11.78
CA LEU A 376 -7.00 -4.97 -11.20
C LEU A 376 -6.92 -3.80 -10.22
N LEU A 377 -6.75 -4.11 -8.95
CA LEU A 377 -6.54 -3.16 -7.87
C LEU A 377 -5.04 -3.04 -7.57
N LEU A 378 -4.52 -1.81 -7.58
CA LEU A 378 -3.20 -1.46 -7.07
C LEU A 378 -3.37 -0.51 -5.89
N GLU A 379 -2.80 -0.82 -4.73
CA GLU A 379 -2.98 -0.01 -3.51
C GLU A 379 -1.72 0.00 -2.63
N LEU A 380 -1.32 1.19 -2.19
CA LEU A 380 -0.26 1.39 -1.20
C LEU A 380 -0.84 1.36 0.21
N LYS A 381 -0.55 0.29 0.94
CA LYS A 381 -0.95 0.10 2.34
C LYS A 381 0.19 0.43 3.29
N GLN A 382 -0.14 1.07 4.41
CA GLN A 382 0.80 1.34 5.49
C GLN A 382 0.50 0.43 6.68
N HIS A 383 1.53 -0.26 7.14
CA HIS A 383 1.48 -1.24 8.22
C HIS A 383 2.52 -0.88 9.28
N GLY A 384 2.18 0.07 10.14
CA GLY A 384 3.12 0.60 11.14
C GLY A 384 4.28 1.34 10.48
N ASP A 385 5.50 0.82 10.67
CA ASP A 385 6.71 1.33 10.03
C ASP A 385 6.85 0.91 8.56
N ARG A 386 6.17 -0.15 8.14
CA ARG A 386 6.25 -0.72 6.79
C ARG A 386 5.23 -0.13 5.83
N VAL A 387 5.61 -0.11 4.56
CA VAL A 387 4.70 0.25 3.47
C VAL A 387 4.72 -0.88 2.44
N SER A 388 3.56 -1.27 1.93
CA SER A 388 3.44 -2.34 0.95
C SER A 388 2.56 -1.94 -0.22
N LEU A 389 2.97 -2.30 -1.43
CA LEU A 389 2.16 -2.24 -2.63
C LEU A 389 1.42 -3.57 -2.76
N ALA A 390 0.11 -3.52 -2.61
CA ALA A 390 -0.79 -4.64 -2.81
C ALA A 390 -1.36 -4.57 -4.23
N VAL A 391 -1.24 -5.68 -4.96
CA VAL A 391 -1.74 -5.84 -6.31
C VAL A 391 -2.73 -7.00 -6.27
N HIS A 392 -3.99 -6.74 -6.59
CA HIS A 392 -5.05 -7.74 -6.57
C HIS A 392 -5.76 -7.77 -7.92
N ALA A 393 -5.84 -8.93 -8.55
CA ALA A 393 -6.61 -9.14 -9.77
C ALA A 393 -7.82 -10.03 -9.46
N ARG A 394 -9.01 -9.66 -9.95
CA ARG A 394 -10.25 -10.43 -9.88
C ARG A 394 -10.87 -10.59 -11.26
N GLY A 395 -11.47 -11.74 -11.56
CA GLY A 395 -12.18 -12.01 -12.82
C GLY A 395 -13.10 -13.23 -12.69
N GLN A 396 -14.01 -13.45 -13.63
CA GLN A 396 -15.00 -14.54 -13.53
C GLN A 396 -14.35 -15.91 -13.83
N ALA A 397 -14.39 -16.83 -12.86
CA ALA A 397 -13.88 -18.20 -13.00
C ALA A 397 -14.86 -19.07 -13.82
N PRO A 398 -14.41 -20.19 -14.44
CA PRO A 398 -13.12 -20.85 -14.27
C PRO A 398 -12.01 -20.48 -15.28
N ALA A 399 -12.31 -19.74 -16.35
CA ALA A 399 -11.40 -19.52 -17.49
C ALA A 399 -10.30 -18.46 -17.28
N ASP A 400 -10.35 -17.68 -16.18
CA ASP A 400 -9.52 -16.48 -16.00
C ASP A 400 -8.28 -16.66 -15.13
N ARG A 401 -8.05 -17.81 -14.47
CA ARG A 401 -6.92 -17.96 -13.53
C ARG A 401 -5.54 -17.73 -14.17
N GLY A 402 -5.29 -18.38 -15.30
CA GLY A 402 -4.04 -18.21 -16.04
C GLY A 402 -3.86 -16.76 -16.51
N HIS A 403 -4.96 -16.10 -16.88
CA HIS A 403 -4.94 -14.71 -17.31
C HIS A 403 -4.66 -13.75 -16.14
N LEU A 404 -5.32 -13.92 -14.98
CA LEU A 404 -5.08 -13.12 -13.79
C LEU A 404 -3.65 -13.31 -13.26
N ARG A 405 -3.13 -14.55 -13.29
CA ARG A 405 -1.74 -14.83 -12.92
C ARG A 405 -0.75 -14.19 -13.88
N ASP A 406 -0.99 -14.27 -15.18
CA ASP A 406 -0.16 -13.60 -16.19
C ASP A 406 -0.16 -12.07 -15.97
N LEU A 407 -1.32 -11.48 -15.71
CA LEU A 407 -1.47 -10.05 -15.42
C LEU A 407 -0.63 -9.62 -14.20
N VAL A 408 -0.76 -10.34 -13.08
CA VAL A 408 0.00 -10.05 -11.85
C VAL A 408 1.49 -10.34 -12.02
N SER A 409 1.85 -11.42 -12.74
CA SER A 409 3.24 -11.80 -12.98
C SER A 409 3.97 -10.81 -13.87
N ARG A 410 3.33 -10.31 -14.94
CA ARG A 410 3.89 -9.25 -15.78
C ARG A 410 4.14 -7.97 -15.01
N LEU A 411 3.21 -7.60 -14.12
CA LEU A 411 3.40 -6.44 -13.27
C LEU A 411 4.61 -6.62 -12.34
N GLN A 412 4.75 -7.81 -11.77
CA GLN A 412 5.86 -8.16 -10.87
C GLN A 412 7.22 -8.28 -11.58
N LEU A 413 7.25 -8.86 -12.78
CA LEU A 413 8.49 -9.26 -13.46
C LEU A 413 8.92 -8.26 -14.55
N ASP A 414 7.96 -7.65 -15.24
CA ASP A 414 8.23 -6.83 -16.42
C ASP A 414 8.07 -5.33 -16.13
N ILE A 415 7.06 -4.93 -15.34
CA ILE A 415 6.74 -3.51 -15.12
C ILE A 415 7.53 -2.94 -13.93
N LEU A 416 7.39 -3.54 -12.76
CA LEU A 416 7.94 -2.95 -11.53
C LEU A 416 9.46 -3.01 -11.43
N PRO A 417 10.18 -4.09 -11.84
CA PRO A 417 11.62 -4.13 -11.67
C PRO A 417 12.35 -3.01 -12.42
N PRO A 418 12.02 -2.67 -13.69
CA PRO A 418 12.58 -1.49 -14.35
C PRO A 418 12.27 -0.18 -13.61
N LEU A 419 11.02 0.01 -13.16
CA LEU A 419 10.63 1.22 -12.44
C LEU A 419 11.37 1.39 -11.11
N ILE A 420 11.60 0.29 -10.39
CA ILE A 420 12.34 0.31 -9.13
C ILE A 420 13.84 0.47 -9.36
N SER A 421 14.37 -0.02 -10.49
CA SER A 421 15.79 0.14 -10.85
C SER A 421 16.21 1.61 -11.02
N ASP A 422 15.25 2.50 -11.31
CA ASP A 422 15.49 3.95 -11.31
C ASP A 422 15.79 4.50 -9.91
N PHE A 423 15.54 3.72 -8.85
CA PHE A 423 15.79 4.05 -7.45
C PHE A 423 16.86 3.12 -6.85
N PRO A 424 18.15 3.34 -7.17
CA PRO A 424 19.24 2.41 -6.83
C PRO A 424 19.44 2.14 -5.34
N GLY A 425 18.96 3.01 -4.45
CA GLY A 425 18.99 2.79 -2.99
C GLY A 425 18.00 1.74 -2.46
N LEU A 426 17.15 1.19 -3.34
CA LEU A 426 16.12 0.20 -2.99
C LEU A 426 16.35 -1.17 -3.63
N ALA A 427 17.43 -1.34 -4.40
CA ALA A 427 17.85 -2.64 -4.89
C ALA A 427 18.17 -3.56 -3.69
N GLY A 428 17.42 -4.66 -3.54
CA GLY A 428 17.58 -5.62 -2.45
C GLY A 428 16.65 -5.44 -1.23
N TRP A 429 15.74 -4.47 -1.24
CA TRP A 429 14.78 -4.22 -0.13
C TRP A 429 13.37 -4.78 -0.39
N GLN A 430 13.25 -5.78 -1.26
CA GLN A 430 11.97 -6.26 -1.78
C GLN A 430 11.73 -7.72 -1.39
N ASP A 431 10.67 -7.97 -0.63
CA ASP A 431 10.13 -9.32 -0.41
C ASP A 431 8.78 -9.43 -1.11
N TRP A 432 8.73 -10.27 -2.15
CA TRP A 432 7.50 -10.58 -2.87
C TRP A 432 6.79 -11.77 -2.24
N LYS A 433 5.51 -11.59 -1.92
CA LYS A 433 4.62 -12.70 -1.53
C LYS A 433 3.45 -12.75 -2.50
N VAL A 434 3.37 -13.85 -3.25
CA VAL A 434 2.24 -14.15 -4.13
C VAL A 434 1.31 -15.10 -3.38
N ALA A 435 0.06 -14.70 -3.24
CA ALA A 435 -1.00 -15.51 -2.66
C ALA A 435 -2.08 -15.70 -3.74
N GLU A 436 -2.33 -16.95 -4.11
CA GLU A 436 -3.42 -17.32 -5.00
C GLU A 436 -4.58 -17.84 -4.17
N SER A 437 -5.74 -17.20 -4.29
CA SER A 437 -6.96 -17.64 -3.62
C SER A 437 -8.03 -17.87 -4.67
N THR A 438 -8.31 -19.13 -4.90
CA THR A 438 -9.51 -19.53 -5.64
C THR A 438 -10.71 -19.37 -4.71
N ALA A 439 -11.92 -19.18 -5.25
CA ALA A 439 -13.12 -19.61 -4.50
C ALA A 439 -13.07 -21.12 -4.17
N GLU A 440 -12.12 -21.84 -4.79
CA GLU A 440 -11.64 -23.19 -4.47
C GLU A 440 -10.25 -23.20 -3.82
N GLY A 441 -9.84 -22.13 -3.12
CA GLY A 441 -9.10 -22.44 -1.91
C GLY A 441 -10.06 -23.35 -1.19
N ASN A 442 -9.62 -24.45 -0.60
CA ASN A 442 -10.46 -25.03 0.42
C ASN A 442 -10.52 -23.97 1.55
N ASP A 443 -11.30 -22.90 1.34
CA ASP A 443 -12.28 -22.36 2.26
C ASP A 443 -13.20 -23.54 2.62
N THR A 444 -12.60 -24.60 3.18
CA THR A 444 -13.29 -25.58 3.96
C THR A 444 -13.69 -24.81 5.19
N TYR A 445 -14.82 -24.12 5.04
CA TYR A 445 -15.69 -23.83 6.16
C TYR A 445 -15.94 -25.16 6.88
N PRO A 446 -16.12 -25.11 8.20
CA PRO A 446 -16.40 -26.31 8.95
C PRO A 446 -17.57 -27.09 8.31
N PRO A 447 -17.48 -28.42 8.19
CA PRO A 447 -18.46 -29.22 7.45
C PRO A 447 -19.89 -29.09 8.00
N GLU A 448 -20.03 -28.69 9.26
CA GLU A 448 -21.31 -28.39 9.90
C GLU A 448 -21.95 -27.07 9.44
N TRP A 449 -21.25 -26.23 8.68
CA TRP A 449 -21.80 -24.97 8.20
C TRP A 449 -22.88 -25.19 7.14
N LEU A 450 -23.99 -24.47 7.30
CA LEU A 450 -25.04 -24.44 6.30
C LEU A 450 -24.57 -23.66 5.08
N LEU A 451 -24.72 -24.28 3.91
CA LEU A 451 -24.42 -23.68 2.62
C LEU A 451 -25.72 -23.35 1.90
N ASP A 452 -25.70 -22.29 1.11
CA ASP A 452 -26.77 -21.92 0.20
C ASP A 452 -26.73 -22.81 -1.07
N PRO A 453 -27.73 -22.71 -1.98
CA PRO A 453 -27.75 -23.51 -3.21
C PRO A 453 -26.55 -23.28 -4.15
N SER A 454 -25.80 -22.19 -3.96
CA SER A 454 -24.57 -21.90 -4.70
C SER A 454 -23.32 -22.50 -4.06
N GLY A 455 -23.47 -23.19 -2.93
CA GLY A 455 -22.37 -23.80 -2.17
C GLY A 455 -21.63 -22.81 -1.26
N GLN A 456 -22.17 -21.59 -1.05
CA GLN A 456 -21.56 -20.57 -0.19
C GLN A 456 -22.09 -20.65 1.23
N PRO A 457 -21.28 -20.36 2.26
CA PRO A 457 -21.73 -20.41 3.64
C PRO A 457 -22.79 -19.35 3.92
N CYS A 458 -23.94 -19.79 4.44
CA CYS A 458 -24.98 -18.90 4.91
C CYS A 458 -24.45 -18.08 6.09
N ALA A 459 -24.52 -16.75 6.02
CA ALA A 459 -24.12 -15.89 7.13
C ALA A 459 -25.25 -15.77 8.16
N GLY A 460 -24.93 -15.85 9.45
CA GLY A 460 -25.89 -15.64 10.54
C GLY A 460 -25.73 -16.58 11.72
N PHE A 461 -26.82 -16.73 12.46
CA PHE A 461 -26.91 -17.59 13.65
C PHE A 461 -27.87 -18.74 13.39
N PHE A 462 -27.38 -19.96 13.57
CA PHE A 462 -28.13 -21.16 13.27
C PHE A 462 -28.30 -22.00 14.52
N ASP A 463 -29.54 -22.35 14.84
CA ASP A 463 -29.83 -23.19 15.99
C ASP A 463 -29.26 -24.59 15.78
N VAL A 464 -28.39 -25.00 16.69
CA VAL A 464 -27.91 -26.38 16.73
C VAL A 464 -29.03 -27.23 17.33
N THR A 465 -29.48 -28.23 16.58
CA THR A 465 -30.61 -29.06 16.97
C THR A 465 -30.26 -29.91 18.20
N PRO A 466 -31.07 -29.89 19.27
CA PRO A 466 -30.86 -30.77 20.42
C PRO A 466 -30.82 -32.25 20.02
N GLY A 467 -29.88 -33.01 20.58
CA GLY A 467 -29.68 -34.43 20.29
C GLY A 467 -28.66 -34.75 19.19
N THR A 468 -28.11 -33.75 18.52
CA THR A 468 -26.93 -33.93 17.64
C THR A 468 -25.65 -34.06 18.45
N THR A 469 -24.60 -34.68 17.87
CA THR A 469 -23.26 -34.74 18.48
C THR A 469 -22.70 -33.34 18.74
N GLU A 470 -22.86 -32.42 17.79
CA GLU A 470 -22.45 -31.02 17.92
C GLU A 470 -23.09 -30.36 19.15
N PHE A 471 -24.41 -30.54 19.34
CA PHE A 471 -25.10 -30.01 20.52
C PHE A 471 -24.55 -30.63 21.80
N ALA A 472 -24.39 -31.96 21.82
CA ALA A 472 -23.93 -32.69 23.00
C ALA A 472 -22.50 -32.27 23.41
N ASP A 473 -21.58 -32.11 22.46
CA ASP A 473 -20.20 -31.74 22.73
C ASP A 473 -20.10 -30.31 23.30
N VAL A 474 -20.78 -29.36 22.66
CA VAL A 474 -20.80 -27.96 23.13
C VAL A 474 -21.53 -27.86 24.48
N ALA A 475 -22.67 -28.53 24.64
CA ALA A 475 -23.39 -28.53 25.91
C ALA A 475 -22.57 -29.15 27.06
N GLN A 476 -21.88 -30.25 26.80
CA GLN A 476 -21.06 -30.94 27.80
C GLN A 476 -19.85 -30.09 28.19
N SER A 477 -19.26 -29.35 27.24
CA SER A 477 -18.15 -28.42 27.52
C SER A 477 -18.56 -27.28 28.46
N LEU A 478 -19.85 -26.91 28.50
CA LEU A 478 -20.42 -25.99 29.46
C LEU A 478 -20.78 -26.68 30.78
N ILE A 479 -21.68 -27.68 30.73
CA ILE A 479 -22.32 -28.27 31.92
C ILE A 479 -21.30 -28.95 32.83
N GLY A 480 -20.29 -29.63 32.26
CA GLY A 480 -19.26 -30.33 33.06
C GLY A 480 -18.35 -29.40 33.87
N ARG A 481 -18.48 -28.08 33.68
CA ARG A 481 -17.61 -27.05 34.25
C ARG A 481 -18.41 -25.87 34.84
N MET A 482 -19.68 -26.11 35.12
CA MET A 482 -20.64 -25.18 35.73
C MET A 482 -21.30 -25.86 36.95
N PRO A 483 -21.97 -25.11 37.84
CA PRO A 483 -22.64 -25.67 39.01
C PRO A 483 -23.68 -26.73 38.64
N ALA A 484 -23.88 -27.67 39.56
CA ALA A 484 -24.85 -28.74 39.40
C ALA A 484 -26.27 -28.18 39.13
N GLY A 485 -26.98 -28.78 38.17
CA GLY A 485 -28.31 -28.32 37.77
C GLY A 485 -28.33 -27.17 36.75
N THR A 486 -27.16 -26.74 36.24
CA THR A 486 -27.09 -25.88 35.05
C THR A 486 -27.65 -26.62 33.84
N THR A 487 -28.54 -25.96 33.08
CA THR A 487 -29.18 -26.54 31.90
C THR A 487 -28.98 -25.65 30.68
N VAL A 488 -28.51 -26.23 29.57
CA VAL A 488 -28.40 -25.52 28.29
C VAL A 488 -29.78 -25.37 27.67
N CYS A 489 -30.15 -24.13 27.35
CA CYS A 489 -31.44 -23.79 26.74
C CYS A 489 -31.36 -23.77 25.21
N ARG A 490 -30.27 -23.22 24.67
CA ARG A 490 -30.10 -22.98 23.23
C ARG A 490 -28.61 -22.88 22.89
N ILE A 491 -28.23 -23.46 21.75
CA ILE A 491 -26.89 -23.30 21.17
C ILE A 491 -27.09 -22.73 19.77
N GLN A 492 -26.47 -21.60 19.49
CA GLN A 492 -26.48 -20.99 18.18
C GLN A 492 -25.07 -21.08 17.59
N ARG A 493 -24.93 -21.81 16.48
CA ARG A 493 -23.71 -21.79 15.67
C ARG A 493 -23.61 -20.44 14.97
N VAL A 494 -22.46 -19.82 15.11
CA VAL A 494 -22.12 -18.57 14.43
C VAL A 494 -21.49 -18.93 13.09
N GLN A 495 -22.06 -18.44 12.01
CA GLN A 495 -21.47 -18.49 10.68
C GLN A 495 -21.21 -17.06 10.22
N ASN A 496 -19.99 -16.59 10.45
CA ASN A 496 -19.49 -15.31 9.97
C ASN A 496 -18.34 -15.60 8.98
N PRO A 497 -18.65 -15.82 7.68
CA PRO A 497 -17.64 -16.22 6.70
C PRO A 497 -16.44 -15.25 6.60
N PRO A 498 -16.65 -13.91 6.59
CA PRO A 498 -15.54 -12.94 6.64
C PRO A 498 -14.55 -13.18 7.78
N LEU A 499 -15.08 -13.28 9.01
CA LEU A 499 -14.27 -13.41 10.21
C LEU A 499 -13.58 -14.78 10.27
N TYR A 500 -14.28 -15.84 9.84
CA TYR A 500 -13.71 -17.19 9.77
C TYR A 500 -12.56 -17.27 8.76
N ARG A 501 -12.66 -16.59 7.61
CA ARG A 501 -11.55 -16.53 6.64
C ARG A 501 -10.33 -15.83 7.22
N CYS A 502 -10.50 -14.72 7.94
CA CYS A 502 -9.38 -14.07 8.64
C CYS A 502 -8.72 -15.01 9.65
N PHE A 503 -9.53 -15.75 10.41
CA PHE A 503 -9.04 -16.73 11.39
C PHE A 503 -8.31 -17.91 10.74
N SER A 504 -8.91 -18.51 9.71
CA SER A 504 -8.32 -19.63 8.95
C SER A 504 -7.02 -19.23 8.26
N PHE A 505 -6.96 -18.00 7.73
CA PHE A 505 -5.75 -17.44 7.15
C PHE A 505 -4.64 -17.24 8.19
N GLU A 506 -4.95 -16.67 9.37
CA GLU A 506 -3.94 -16.53 10.45
C GLU A 506 -3.40 -17.90 10.88
N CYS A 507 -4.25 -18.93 11.03
CA CYS A 507 -3.77 -20.27 11.31
C CYS A 507 -2.87 -20.82 10.19
N SER A 508 -3.23 -20.60 8.92
CA SER A 508 -2.44 -21.03 7.77
C SER A 508 -1.08 -20.34 7.73
N GLU A 509 -1.02 -19.04 8.01
CA GLU A 509 0.21 -18.27 8.13
C GLU A 509 1.10 -18.76 9.27
N MET A 510 0.52 -19.15 10.42
CA MET A 510 1.27 -19.73 11.53
C MET A 510 1.90 -21.07 11.13
N MET A 511 1.12 -21.93 10.46
CA MET A 511 1.61 -23.22 9.95
C MET A 511 2.70 -23.05 8.89
N ALA A 512 2.56 -22.09 7.98
CA ALA A 512 3.57 -21.78 6.96
C ALA A 512 4.90 -21.30 7.56
N ARG A 513 4.87 -20.71 8.76
CA ARG A 513 6.07 -20.32 9.54
C ARG A 513 6.67 -21.49 10.33
N GLY A 514 6.18 -22.72 10.13
CA GLY A 514 6.61 -23.91 10.87
C GLY A 514 6.12 -23.96 12.31
N LYS A 515 5.12 -23.15 12.68
CA LYS A 515 4.50 -23.14 14.02
C LYS A 515 3.23 -23.98 14.06
N HIS A 516 2.91 -24.56 15.21
CA HIS A 516 1.61 -25.18 15.44
C HIS A 516 0.56 -24.09 15.74
N CYS A 517 -0.62 -24.09 15.10
CA CYS A 517 -1.63 -23.03 15.36
C CYS A 517 -2.14 -23.08 16.82
N ASN A 518 -2.12 -24.28 17.45
CA ASN A 518 -2.54 -24.49 18.84
C ASN A 518 -3.91 -23.86 19.12
N VAL A 519 -4.91 -24.25 18.31
CA VAL A 519 -6.27 -23.75 18.43
C VAL A 519 -6.93 -24.40 19.64
N LYS A 520 -7.46 -23.60 20.56
CA LYS A 520 -8.22 -24.07 21.71
C LYS A 520 -9.65 -23.51 21.70
N PRO A 521 -10.66 -24.31 22.08
CA PRO A 521 -11.98 -23.81 22.42
C PRO A 521 -11.91 -23.14 23.81
N LEU A 522 -12.22 -21.85 23.88
CA LEU A 522 -12.17 -21.05 25.11
C LEU A 522 -13.42 -20.18 25.28
N TRP A 523 -13.73 -19.86 26.52
CA TRP A 523 -14.95 -19.16 26.91
C TRP A 523 -14.73 -17.66 27.08
N MET A 524 -15.69 -16.87 26.60
CA MET A 524 -15.74 -15.44 26.83
C MET A 524 -17.15 -15.00 27.23
N GLY A 525 -17.19 -14.11 28.23
CA GLY A 525 -18.41 -13.38 28.59
C GLY A 525 -18.43 -12.01 27.93
N SER A 526 -19.56 -11.61 27.36
CA SER A 526 -19.72 -10.32 26.67
C SER A 526 -20.25 -9.20 27.59
N GLY A 527 -20.52 -9.49 28.86
CA GLY A 527 -21.01 -8.54 29.85
C GLY A 527 -22.35 -7.93 29.44
N GLU A 528 -22.41 -6.60 29.34
CA GLU A 528 -23.62 -5.88 28.92
C GLU A 528 -23.81 -5.85 27.40
N THR A 529 -22.80 -6.25 26.63
CA THR A 529 -22.89 -6.30 25.16
C THR A 529 -23.57 -7.60 24.74
N PRO A 530 -24.66 -7.56 23.95
CA PRO A 530 -25.25 -8.77 23.39
C PRO A 530 -24.22 -9.56 22.57
N PRO A 531 -24.07 -10.87 22.79
CA PRO A 531 -23.09 -11.69 22.08
C PRO A 531 -23.16 -11.57 20.56
N GLU A 532 -24.35 -11.36 20.01
CA GLU A 532 -24.62 -11.23 18.58
C GLU A 532 -23.85 -10.05 17.98
N VAL A 533 -23.67 -8.95 18.74
CA VAL A 533 -22.94 -7.76 18.29
C VAL A 533 -21.47 -8.10 18.06
N ILE A 534 -20.86 -8.84 18.99
CA ILE A 534 -19.46 -9.28 18.86
C ILE A 534 -19.35 -10.26 17.69
N CYS A 535 -20.23 -11.25 17.63
CA CYS A 535 -20.18 -12.35 16.67
C CYS A 535 -20.45 -11.92 15.21
N THR A 536 -21.21 -10.85 14.99
CA THR A 536 -21.50 -10.30 13.64
C THR A 536 -20.57 -9.17 13.22
N SER A 537 -19.75 -8.64 14.14
CA SER A 537 -18.81 -7.57 13.82
C SER A 537 -17.73 -8.03 12.83
N ALA A 538 -17.15 -7.08 12.10
CA ALA A 538 -16.05 -7.35 11.16
C ALA A 538 -14.76 -7.81 11.86
N PHE A 539 -14.62 -7.49 13.15
CA PHE A 539 -13.40 -7.74 13.93
C PHE A 539 -13.60 -8.80 15.02
N GLY A 540 -14.82 -9.25 15.32
CA GLY A 540 -15.06 -10.21 16.40
C GLY A 540 -14.56 -9.68 17.74
N PHE A 541 -13.53 -10.32 18.29
CA PHE A 541 -12.90 -9.98 19.56
C PHE A 541 -11.83 -8.89 19.39
N ASP A 542 -12.26 -7.65 19.23
CA ASP A 542 -11.35 -6.51 19.04
C ASP A 542 -10.63 -6.12 20.36
N PRO A 543 -9.29 -6.27 20.44
CA PRO A 543 -8.49 -5.95 21.62
C PRO A 543 -8.56 -4.47 22.05
N THR A 544 -8.94 -3.55 21.14
CA THR A 544 -9.05 -2.12 21.43
C THR A 544 -10.21 -1.78 22.39
N TYR A 545 -11.14 -2.71 22.62
CA TYR A 545 -12.13 -2.56 23.69
C TYR A 545 -11.60 -2.93 25.08
N TYR A 546 -10.37 -3.45 25.17
CA TYR A 546 -9.75 -3.95 26.41
C TYR A 546 -8.53 -3.13 26.86
N LEU A 547 -8.46 -1.85 26.44
CA LEU A 547 -7.32 -0.95 26.70
C LEU A 547 -7.01 -0.68 28.18
N LYS A 548 -7.99 -0.88 29.08
CA LYS A 548 -7.76 -0.77 30.54
C LYS A 548 -6.92 -1.93 31.09
N GLY A 549 -6.72 -2.98 30.31
CA GLY A 549 -6.00 -4.19 30.69
C GLY A 549 -6.71 -5.00 31.76
N GLY A 550 -6.13 -6.17 32.05
CA GLY A 550 -6.49 -7.04 33.17
C GLY A 550 -5.24 -7.50 33.92
N SER A 551 -5.35 -8.61 34.63
CA SER A 551 -4.23 -9.21 35.39
C SER A 551 -3.00 -9.50 34.53
N TYR A 552 -3.18 -9.67 33.21
CA TYR A 552 -2.13 -9.97 32.24
C TYR A 552 -2.03 -8.88 31.15
N GLY A 553 -2.45 -7.65 31.43
CA GLY A 553 -2.28 -6.52 30.51
C GLY A 553 -3.39 -6.40 29.45
N VAL A 554 -3.10 -5.71 28.34
CA VAL A 554 -4.07 -5.31 27.31
C VAL A 554 -4.22 -6.39 26.23
N GLY A 555 -5.44 -6.87 26.06
CA GLY A 555 -5.79 -7.84 25.01
C GLY A 555 -7.20 -8.41 25.21
N ALA A 556 -7.66 -9.25 24.29
CA ALA A 556 -8.91 -9.99 24.44
C ALA A 556 -8.68 -11.24 25.32
N TYR A 557 -9.45 -11.38 26.39
CA TYR A 557 -9.31 -12.43 27.41
C TYR A 557 -10.27 -13.59 27.18
N PHE A 558 -9.75 -14.81 27.28
CA PHE A 558 -10.50 -16.05 27.14
C PHE A 558 -10.18 -16.99 28.29
N ALA A 559 -11.21 -17.53 28.95
CA ALA A 559 -11.06 -18.47 30.05
C ALA A 559 -11.14 -19.92 29.56
N VAL A 560 -10.39 -20.82 30.20
CA VAL A 560 -10.51 -22.26 29.94
C VAL A 560 -11.82 -22.82 30.47
N GLU A 561 -12.27 -22.32 31.61
CA GLU A 561 -13.48 -22.78 32.27
C GLU A 561 -14.62 -21.74 32.14
N PRO A 562 -15.83 -22.16 31.75
CA PRO A 562 -16.97 -21.26 31.54
C PRO A 562 -17.44 -20.57 32.83
N LEU A 563 -17.25 -21.21 34.00
CA LEU A 563 -17.64 -20.64 35.28
C LEU A 563 -16.93 -19.30 35.54
N TYR A 564 -15.68 -19.15 35.13
CA TYR A 564 -14.94 -17.89 35.25
C TYR A 564 -15.61 -16.78 34.42
N SER A 565 -15.85 -17.05 33.13
CA SER A 565 -16.55 -16.12 32.25
C SER A 565 -17.96 -15.80 32.73
N HIS A 566 -18.68 -16.81 33.25
CA HIS A 566 -20.01 -16.64 33.81
C HIS A 566 -20.02 -15.66 34.98
N TYR A 567 -19.13 -15.91 35.95
CA TYR A 567 -19.06 -15.14 37.18
C TYR A 567 -18.74 -13.68 36.92
N PHE A 568 -17.76 -13.38 36.04
CA PHE A 568 -17.31 -12.00 35.85
C PHE A 568 -18.08 -11.21 34.78
N ARG A 569 -18.52 -11.88 33.70
CA ARG A 569 -18.96 -11.22 32.47
C ARG A 569 -20.06 -11.98 31.69
N ALA A 570 -20.87 -12.84 32.31
CA ALA A 570 -22.04 -13.41 31.61
C ALA A 570 -22.98 -12.30 31.10
N CYS A 571 -23.50 -12.46 29.88
CA CYS A 571 -24.58 -11.60 29.38
C CYS A 571 -25.93 -12.15 29.86
N ALA A 572 -26.68 -11.36 30.62
CA ALA A 572 -28.02 -11.75 31.07
C ALA A 572 -29.03 -11.62 29.92
N VAL A 573 -29.90 -12.62 29.75
CA VAL A 573 -30.97 -12.53 28.75
C VAL A 573 -32.10 -11.66 29.28
N PRO A 574 -32.49 -10.58 28.57
CA PRO A 574 -33.57 -9.71 29.03
C PRO A 574 -34.87 -10.48 29.27
N ASN A 575 -35.58 -10.13 30.34
CA ASN A 575 -36.89 -10.70 30.70
C ASN A 575 -36.92 -12.22 30.94
N ARG A 576 -35.75 -12.87 31.13
CA ARG A 576 -35.67 -14.27 31.57
C ARG A 576 -34.77 -14.39 32.79
N SER A 577 -35.37 -14.70 33.95
CA SER A 577 -34.61 -14.82 35.20
C SER A 577 -33.60 -15.96 35.10
N LYS A 578 -32.37 -15.73 35.58
CA LYS A 578 -31.29 -16.73 35.66
C LYS A 578 -30.87 -17.36 34.32
N THR A 579 -31.26 -16.74 33.21
CA THR A 579 -30.83 -17.15 31.87
C THR A 579 -29.69 -16.25 31.40
N TYR A 580 -28.61 -16.86 30.93
CA TYR A 580 -27.39 -16.18 30.53
C TYR A 580 -26.91 -16.67 29.17
N GLN A 581 -26.05 -15.87 28.54
CA GLN A 581 -25.33 -16.22 27.33
C GLN A 581 -23.81 -16.10 27.55
N LEU A 582 -23.07 -17.06 26.98
CA LEU A 582 -21.62 -17.03 26.83
C LEU A 582 -21.24 -17.33 25.37
N ILE A 583 -20.04 -16.92 24.98
CA ILE A 583 -19.47 -17.21 23.67
C ILE A 583 -18.40 -18.30 23.86
N LEU A 584 -18.49 -19.36 23.05
CA LEU A 584 -17.42 -20.33 22.89
C LEU A 584 -16.65 -19.97 21.60
N ALA A 585 -15.36 -19.66 21.77
CA ALA A 585 -14.50 -19.20 20.70
C ALA A 585 -13.40 -20.23 20.38
N HIS A 586 -13.05 -20.37 19.11
CA HIS A 586 -11.78 -20.96 18.70
C HIS A 586 -10.70 -19.89 18.74
N VAL A 587 -9.63 -20.15 19.48
CA VAL A 587 -8.53 -19.19 19.68
C VAL A 587 -7.20 -19.83 19.26
N ALA A 588 -6.54 -19.25 18.27
CA ALA A 588 -5.23 -19.62 17.76
C ALA A 588 -4.13 -19.07 18.68
N LEU A 589 -3.69 -19.90 19.63
CA LEU A 589 -2.75 -19.48 20.67
C LEU A 589 -1.29 -19.51 20.21
N GLY A 590 -0.94 -20.36 19.24
CA GLY A 590 0.44 -20.56 18.81
C GLY A 590 1.39 -20.86 19.97
N ASP A 591 2.53 -20.18 19.96
CA ASP A 591 3.47 -20.19 21.07
C ASP A 591 2.98 -19.28 22.19
N ILE A 592 2.77 -19.85 23.38
CA ILE A 592 2.22 -19.15 24.54
C ILE A 592 3.35 -18.72 25.48
N CYS A 593 3.33 -17.46 25.92
CA CYS A 593 4.06 -17.01 27.10
C CYS A 593 3.18 -17.21 28.34
N ASP A 594 3.51 -18.19 29.19
CA ASP A 594 2.77 -18.46 30.42
C ASP A 594 3.45 -17.76 31.62
N PHE A 595 2.74 -16.85 32.26
CA PHE A 595 3.18 -16.14 33.47
C PHE A 595 2.87 -16.94 34.75
N GLY A 596 2.21 -18.10 34.64
CA GLY A 596 1.85 -18.92 35.79
C GLY A 596 0.98 -18.13 36.77
N PRO A 597 1.31 -18.09 38.08
CA PRO A 597 0.55 -17.34 39.07
C PRO A 597 0.86 -15.83 39.10
N ASP A 598 1.89 -15.38 38.38
CA ASP A 598 2.35 -13.99 38.44
C ASP A 598 1.52 -13.12 37.51
N ASN A 599 1.06 -11.97 38.01
CA ASN A 599 0.35 -11.00 37.18
C ASN A 599 1.34 -10.23 36.30
N ALA A 600 0.90 -9.88 35.09
CA ALA A 600 1.66 -9.10 34.12
C ALA A 600 0.82 -7.94 33.55
N PRO A 601 0.37 -6.98 34.39
CA PRO A 601 -0.57 -5.94 33.99
C PRO A 601 0.01 -4.92 32.99
N ASP A 602 1.34 -4.83 32.90
CA ASP A 602 2.02 -3.86 32.05
C ASP A 602 2.22 -4.34 30.59
N ILE A 603 1.77 -5.56 30.27
CA ILE A 603 1.84 -6.10 28.91
C ILE A 603 0.83 -5.37 28.01
N VAL A 604 1.30 -4.81 26.90
CA VAL A 604 0.44 -4.08 25.93
C VAL A 604 0.41 -4.72 24.54
N ARG A 605 1.25 -5.73 24.31
CA ARG A 605 1.42 -6.46 23.03
C ARG A 605 2.06 -7.82 23.30
N GLU A 606 2.17 -8.67 22.29
CA GLU A 606 2.76 -9.99 22.45
C GLU A 606 4.16 -9.96 23.10
N PRO A 607 4.41 -10.72 24.18
CA PRO A 607 5.70 -10.75 24.87
C PRO A 607 6.85 -11.22 23.97
N SER A 608 8.06 -10.73 24.23
CA SER A 608 9.26 -11.13 23.48
C SER A 608 9.82 -12.46 23.97
N LYS A 609 10.39 -13.25 23.05
CA LYS A 609 11.03 -14.53 23.34
C LYS A 609 12.51 -14.36 23.69
N PRO A 610 13.06 -15.23 24.56
CA PRO A 610 14.51 -15.39 24.67
C PRO A 610 15.08 -15.81 23.31
N GLY A 611 15.98 -15.00 22.72
CA GLY A 611 16.58 -15.28 21.41
C GLY A 611 15.94 -14.55 20.22
N GLY A 612 14.96 -13.67 20.45
CA GLY A 612 14.37 -12.81 19.43
C GLY A 612 13.01 -13.30 18.91
N GLY A 613 12.24 -12.36 18.35
CA GLY A 613 10.83 -12.57 18.01
C GLY A 613 9.89 -12.48 19.21
N ASN A 614 8.59 -12.64 18.95
CA ASN A 614 7.54 -12.57 19.97
C ASN A 614 6.78 -13.90 20.06
N TYR A 615 6.18 -14.15 21.23
CA TYR A 615 5.15 -15.16 21.42
C TYR A 615 3.91 -14.80 20.58
N ASP A 616 3.01 -15.76 20.37
CA ASP A 616 1.78 -15.54 19.63
C ASP A 616 0.63 -15.18 20.58
N SER A 617 0.65 -15.68 21.81
CA SER A 617 -0.29 -15.32 22.86
C SER A 617 0.40 -15.37 24.21
N TRP A 618 -0.30 -14.95 25.25
CA TRP A 618 0.16 -15.10 26.61
C TRP A 618 -0.99 -15.47 27.53
N GLY A 619 -0.66 -15.95 28.71
CA GLY A 619 -1.65 -16.42 29.66
C GLY A 619 -1.07 -16.56 31.06
N GLY A 620 -1.92 -17.03 31.94
CA GLY A 620 -1.56 -17.33 33.32
C GLY A 620 -2.75 -17.91 34.06
N THR A 621 -2.54 -18.25 35.32
CA THR A 621 -3.54 -18.82 36.22
C THR A 621 -3.66 -17.96 37.48
N GLU A 622 -4.79 -17.29 37.63
CA GLU A 622 -5.10 -16.52 38.85
C GLU A 622 -5.43 -17.46 40.03
N LYS A 623 -4.42 -18.07 40.66
CA LYS A 623 -4.64 -19.15 41.65
C LYS A 623 -5.42 -18.74 42.89
N ASP A 624 -5.22 -17.52 43.38
CA ASP A 624 -5.85 -17.02 44.62
C ASP A 624 -7.19 -16.32 44.36
N LEU A 625 -7.53 -16.05 43.08
CA LEU A 625 -8.69 -15.29 42.64
C LEU A 625 -9.01 -14.12 43.58
N ARG A 626 -7.98 -13.38 44.01
CA ARG A 626 -8.07 -12.35 45.07
C ARG A 626 -9.15 -11.29 44.82
N TRP A 627 -9.53 -11.11 43.56
CA TRP A 627 -10.55 -10.17 43.11
C TRP A 627 -11.99 -10.60 43.40
N ILE A 628 -12.25 -11.87 43.75
CA ILE A 628 -13.63 -12.34 43.98
C ILE A 628 -14.28 -11.59 45.13
N LYS A 629 -13.59 -11.36 46.25
CA LYS A 629 -14.19 -10.65 47.40
C LYS A 629 -14.61 -9.21 47.04
N PRO A 630 -13.73 -8.34 46.53
CA PRO A 630 -14.14 -6.99 46.14
C PRO A 630 -15.15 -6.98 44.99
N TYR A 631 -15.06 -7.94 44.05
CA TYR A 631 -16.03 -8.06 42.96
C TYR A 631 -17.43 -8.46 43.47
N GLN A 632 -17.50 -9.43 44.39
CA GLN A 632 -18.73 -9.87 45.04
C GLN A 632 -19.40 -8.73 45.82
N GLU A 633 -18.63 -7.98 46.61
CA GLU A 633 -19.11 -6.81 47.35
C GLU A 633 -19.70 -5.76 46.40
N ALA A 634 -18.98 -5.39 45.33
CA ALA A 634 -19.46 -4.43 44.34
C ALA A 634 -20.74 -4.89 43.61
N ARG A 635 -20.82 -6.17 43.24
CA ARG A 635 -22.00 -6.74 42.55
C ARG A 635 -23.22 -6.84 43.47
N CYS A 636 -23.01 -7.15 44.75
CA CYS A 636 -24.06 -7.11 45.76
C CYS A 636 -24.57 -5.68 45.98
N ASP A 637 -23.69 -4.69 46.08
CA ASP A 637 -24.07 -3.28 46.24
C ASP A 637 -24.88 -2.76 45.04
N GLU A 638 -24.46 -3.09 43.81
CA GLU A 638 -25.20 -2.76 42.59
C GLU A 638 -26.59 -3.40 42.56
N HIS A 639 -26.68 -4.69 42.92
CA HIS A 639 -27.95 -5.39 43.02
C HIS A 639 -28.87 -4.76 44.08
N MET A 640 -28.33 -4.42 45.25
CA MET A 640 -29.06 -3.76 46.33
C MET A 640 -29.51 -2.35 45.95
N ALA A 641 -28.71 -1.58 45.22
CA ALA A 641 -29.09 -0.26 44.71
C ALA A 641 -30.22 -0.34 43.67
N ASN A 642 -30.17 -1.34 42.79
CA ASN A 642 -31.21 -1.60 41.79
C ASN A 642 -32.50 -2.13 42.43
N ASP A 643 -32.39 -2.96 43.46
CA ASP A 643 -33.53 -3.47 44.23
C ASP A 643 -34.15 -2.38 45.12
N ALA A 644 -33.37 -1.48 45.71
CA ALA A 644 -33.86 -0.31 46.43
C ALA A 644 -34.64 0.66 45.50
N ARG A 645 -34.20 0.80 44.24
CA ARG A 645 -34.96 1.51 43.19
C ARG A 645 -36.29 0.82 42.87
N ARG A 646 -36.35 -0.52 42.86
CA ARG A 646 -37.58 -1.30 42.63
C ARG A 646 -38.53 -1.29 43.83
N LYS A 647 -37.99 -1.36 45.07
CA LYS A 647 -38.75 -1.34 46.33
C LYS A 647 -39.43 -0.01 46.66
N ARG A 648 -39.09 1.10 45.99
CA ARG A 648 -39.87 2.36 46.07
C ARG A 648 -41.30 2.23 45.49
N LYS A 649 -41.68 1.11 44.88
CA LYS A 649 -43.03 0.85 44.32
C LYS A 649 -43.86 -0.26 45.01
N ALA A 650 -43.39 -0.91 46.07
CA ALA A 650 -44.16 -1.96 46.77
C ALA A 650 -43.82 -2.03 48.28
N PRO A 651 -44.74 -2.51 49.15
CA PRO A 651 -44.57 -2.42 50.59
C PRO A 651 -43.46 -3.35 51.11
N GLN A 652 -42.79 -2.85 52.14
CA GLN A 652 -41.64 -3.42 52.81
C GLN A 652 -41.93 -4.82 53.36
N ASN A 653 -41.14 -5.81 52.96
CA ASN A 653 -40.92 -6.98 53.80
C ASN A 653 -39.41 -7.27 53.91
N THR A 654 -39.09 -7.78 55.09
CA THR A 654 -37.81 -7.81 55.79
C THR A 654 -36.76 -8.74 55.15
N ALA A 655 -35.49 -8.33 55.32
CA ALA A 655 -34.24 -9.10 55.48
C ALA A 655 -34.15 -10.57 55.00
N ASN A 656 -34.70 -10.93 53.86
CA ASN A 656 -34.36 -12.18 53.16
C ASN A 656 -33.34 -11.86 52.06
N GLU A 657 -32.18 -12.53 52.12
CA GLU A 657 -31.18 -12.46 51.05
C GLU A 657 -31.84 -12.82 49.71
N CYS A 658 -31.64 -11.97 48.69
CA CYS A 658 -32.18 -12.24 47.37
C CYS A 658 -31.55 -13.55 46.83
N ASN A 659 -32.36 -14.41 46.19
CA ASN A 659 -31.91 -15.65 45.56
C ASN A 659 -30.73 -15.44 44.58
N ASP A 660 -30.62 -14.26 43.98
CA ASP A 660 -29.50 -13.91 43.08
C ASP A 660 -28.20 -13.66 43.87
N CYS A 661 -28.27 -13.05 45.06
CA CYS A 661 -27.12 -12.89 45.94
C CYS A 661 -26.60 -14.24 46.45
N LEU A 662 -27.50 -15.19 46.77
CA LEU A 662 -27.13 -16.54 47.18
C LEU A 662 -26.38 -17.29 46.07
N LEU A 663 -26.86 -17.21 44.82
CA LEU A 663 -26.17 -17.77 43.66
C LEU A 663 -24.77 -17.15 43.51
N VAL A 664 -24.66 -15.82 43.54
CA VAL A 664 -23.36 -15.13 43.44
C VAL A 664 -22.39 -15.56 44.54
N ARG A 665 -22.86 -15.79 45.77
CA ARG A 665 -22.01 -16.31 46.85
C ARG A 665 -21.54 -17.74 46.60
N ALA A 666 -22.44 -18.64 46.20
CA ALA A 666 -22.12 -20.04 45.92
C ALA A 666 -21.07 -20.16 44.80
N LEU A 667 -21.25 -19.40 43.71
CA LEU A 667 -20.28 -19.35 42.61
C LEU A 667 -18.92 -18.80 43.05
N ALA A 668 -18.92 -17.75 43.88
CA ALA A 668 -17.70 -17.17 44.44
C ALA A 668 -16.94 -18.16 45.33
N GLU A 669 -17.65 -18.97 46.12
CA GLU A 669 -17.05 -20.02 46.95
C GLU A 669 -16.47 -21.14 46.09
N GLU A 670 -17.19 -21.60 45.06
CA GLU A 670 -16.70 -22.63 44.14
C GLU A 670 -15.41 -22.19 43.43
N LEU A 671 -15.40 -20.95 42.93
CA LEU A 671 -14.21 -20.35 42.32
C LEU A 671 -13.05 -20.27 43.31
N LYS A 672 -13.26 -19.76 44.53
CA LYS A 672 -12.19 -19.66 45.55
C LYS A 672 -11.62 -21.02 45.94
N GLN A 673 -12.48 -22.02 46.15
CA GLN A 673 -12.05 -23.37 46.56
C GLN A 673 -11.23 -24.06 45.48
N ASN A 674 -11.49 -23.74 44.21
CA ASN A 674 -10.85 -24.37 43.05
C ASN A 674 -10.12 -23.35 42.15
N GLY A 675 -9.56 -22.29 42.73
CA GLY A 675 -9.06 -21.13 41.96
C GLY A 675 -7.98 -21.48 40.93
N SER A 676 -7.12 -22.45 41.25
CA SER A 676 -6.12 -22.98 40.31
C SER A 676 -6.71 -23.67 39.07
N ARG A 677 -7.93 -24.23 39.17
CA ARG A 677 -8.65 -24.82 38.04
C ARG A 677 -9.34 -23.75 37.20
N TYR A 678 -10.00 -22.80 37.85
CA TYR A 678 -10.88 -21.84 37.16
C TYR A 678 -10.17 -20.56 36.69
N GLY A 679 -9.00 -20.23 37.25
CA GLY A 679 -8.28 -18.99 36.96
C GLY A 679 -7.41 -19.01 35.70
N GLU A 680 -7.33 -20.13 34.98
CA GLU A 680 -6.52 -20.25 33.76
C GLU A 680 -7.14 -19.48 32.59
N GLN A 681 -6.36 -18.55 32.04
CA GLN A 681 -6.79 -17.61 31.00
C GLN A 681 -5.72 -17.43 29.92
N TYR A 682 -6.16 -17.16 28.70
CA TYR A 682 -5.33 -16.83 27.56
C TYR A 682 -5.75 -15.50 26.95
N ILE A 683 -4.77 -14.76 26.43
CA ILE A 683 -4.92 -13.41 25.92
C ILE A 683 -4.29 -13.32 24.53
N ILE A 684 -5.00 -12.65 23.62
CA ILE A 684 -4.50 -12.31 22.28
C ILE A 684 -4.53 -10.78 22.07
N ALA A 685 -3.53 -10.26 21.35
CA ALA A 685 -3.44 -8.85 20.97
C ALA A 685 -3.98 -8.56 19.55
N ARG A 686 -4.42 -9.59 18.82
CA ARG A 686 -4.87 -9.49 17.43
C ARG A 686 -6.17 -10.26 17.24
N TYR A 687 -7.19 -9.59 16.71
CA TYR A 687 -8.53 -10.17 16.58
C TYR A 687 -8.58 -11.36 15.61
N GLN A 688 -7.69 -11.38 14.60
CA GLN A 688 -7.61 -12.47 13.61
C GLN A 688 -7.27 -13.82 14.24
N LYS A 689 -6.80 -13.85 15.50
CA LYS A 689 -6.48 -15.08 16.22
C LYS A 689 -7.69 -15.73 16.89
N ALA A 690 -8.88 -15.16 16.81
CA ALA A 690 -10.05 -15.77 17.42
C ALA A 690 -11.29 -15.72 16.53
N TYR A 691 -12.06 -16.79 16.56
CA TYR A 691 -13.34 -16.92 15.89
C TYR A 691 -14.44 -17.30 16.89
N PRO A 692 -15.52 -16.51 17.03
CA PRO A 692 -16.66 -16.88 17.85
C PRO A 692 -17.42 -18.00 17.14
N GLN A 693 -17.41 -19.21 17.71
CA GLN A 693 -17.99 -20.39 17.07
C GLN A 693 -19.44 -20.61 17.49
N TYR A 694 -19.75 -20.42 18.78
CA TYR A 694 -21.08 -20.62 19.33
C TYR A 694 -21.47 -19.54 20.32
N ILE A 695 -22.76 -19.18 20.31
CA ILE A 695 -23.44 -18.50 21.42
C ILE A 695 -24.23 -19.56 22.18
N VAL A 696 -23.94 -19.73 23.47
CA VAL A 696 -24.57 -20.73 24.33
C VAL A 696 -25.45 -20.01 25.35
N GLN A 697 -26.76 -20.24 25.26
CA GLN A 697 -27.74 -19.77 26.23
C GLN A 697 -28.05 -20.89 27.24
N TYR A 698 -28.01 -20.58 28.53
CA TYR A 698 -28.22 -21.55 29.60
C TYR A 698 -28.91 -20.92 30.82
N GLU A 699 -29.52 -21.77 31.63
CA GLU A 699 -30.03 -21.43 32.95
C GLU A 699 -29.04 -21.92 34.01
N ALA A 700 -28.53 -21.00 34.81
CA ALA A 700 -27.69 -21.33 35.97
C ALA A 700 -28.59 -21.53 37.20
N ARG A 701 -28.37 -22.63 37.93
CA ARG A 701 -29.02 -22.90 39.23
C ARG A 701 -27.95 -22.94 40.32
N ALA A 702 -28.37 -22.54 41.51
CA ALA A 702 -27.55 -22.56 42.71
C ALA A 702 -27.53 -23.97 43.31
#